data_AF-A0AA36MPG7-F1
#
_entry.id   AF-A0AA36MPG7-F1
#
_cell.length_a   1.000
_cell.length_b   1.000
_cell.length_c   1.000
_cell.angle_alpha   90.00
_cell.angle_beta   90.00
_cell.angle_gamma   90.00
#
_symmetry.space_group_name_H-M   'P 1'
#
loop_
_entity.id
_entity.type
_entity.pdbx_description
1 polymer ?
#
loop_
_entity_poly.entity_id
_entity_poly.type
_entity_poly.pdbx_seq_one_letter_code
_entity_poly.pdbx_strand_id
1 'polypeptide(L)'
;MYNVCRTLSTLIAVRCFAADVSAGCETCTSPQRGSALLQRGTSKAYMTTDRGAKAKPAGLERSLFMLPADADAMLLPAVIPAAVKSAGEPAILVMQEVEDAAEADFVAQYRPETTYLLGSISSESLAGSLGQEVALTASSTCAASAVLAQHFWQESSEIVAATCDDYAAALMAAPLAAKRGVPLILLDDQATLKSVIDALKVQQLVYVGAAAWENTFVPQTDLRDAVEVYTALGKPEYLAIANPSDRQAPIFKGLSAMAPMIASLRGGAVLPVKGGDVSAGAIKQQLKAHIVHGMPKYVALVGGPHAVPPHCEIGAFFGEEKCRDAPYADLDEDIFLDVAMGRIVARNLASASLLVSRIGNYDYVRDAASEGRFGMGGNLKSSADSIRPALTNVGFRVDMVDEHELAQLQKLQVSAFIHVDHAGAGGMGHSFKYNTTVLLSPSVVSSGGCSTAGFDKLSNPMDSVVLTLLHYGAVAFLGGPRNAITASGLVHAAFWNDIALGKSIGEAFVAGWNNVALNHIDQATDAAQKTAEYVMMNIALMGDPAFKLFIPSAPQQRLAEVVQLSNGHLKVTGPQQWTKFKADQTLADEWNWRGNLYYYGAPGATPQKMWHGSKLHDVELPYLYARLTTTEDVVGFKASEVPLPLGWTGPDRGRGYPGSAGTSLHEDRHADGSKTLMWRVRLLDYDCETGEVTGQLTEQSYELVLGASELTPHDLCQKGCVEAGYCCGRDSGCGRPSCGQGCEIALYSDTLYSCINECKAKTGCFTWSIAFGQTNMCTVCTASGGGSCAENCEPEGGCEYACRSMNLPAPPTTTLSTTLAPVDICKAQCSQDGFCCGRDSGCDRPSCQLGCEIASQSSTLQACVDTCKASSGCWVSVSGFPTANMCTVCTPSAGGSCSENCETAGGCEHACSVMLAG
;
A
#
# COMPACT_ATOMS: atom_id res chain seq x y z
N MET A 1 11.35 11.24 -28.33
CA MET A 1 11.68 11.83 -29.65
C MET A 1 10.39 11.90 -30.46
N TYR A 2 9.99 13.09 -30.92
CA TYR A 2 8.71 13.34 -31.60
C TYR A 2 8.94 13.76 -33.07
N ASN A 3 8.00 13.35 -33.94
CA ASN A 3 7.81 13.64 -35.38
C ASN A 3 8.60 12.81 -36.41
N VAL A 4 7.90 12.01 -37.23
CA VAL A 4 7.64 12.23 -38.68
C VAL A 4 6.46 11.35 -39.15
N CYS A 5 5.63 11.90 -40.05
CA CYS A 5 4.35 11.42 -40.57
C CYS A 5 4.39 10.28 -41.62
N ARG A 6 3.25 9.56 -41.70
CA ARG A 6 2.51 8.95 -42.84
C ARG A 6 3.22 8.78 -44.20
N THR A 7 3.02 7.63 -44.87
CA THR A 7 1.98 7.35 -45.91
C THR A 7 2.32 6.03 -46.66
N LEU A 8 1.38 5.08 -46.79
CA LEU A 8 0.99 4.41 -48.06
C LEU A 8 0.04 3.21 -47.83
N SER A 9 -1.16 3.35 -48.40
CA SER A 9 -2.14 2.30 -48.65
C SER A 9 -1.67 1.36 -49.77
N THR A 10 -2.10 0.10 -49.81
CA THR A 10 -3.17 -0.44 -50.69
C THR A 10 -3.09 -1.98 -50.83
N LEU A 11 -4.28 -2.63 -50.85
CA LEU A 11 -4.64 -3.93 -51.47
C LEU A 11 -4.03 -5.23 -50.95
N ILE A 12 -4.87 -6.14 -50.45
CA ILE A 12 -5.01 -7.54 -50.95
C ILE A 12 -6.37 -8.11 -50.49
N ALA A 13 -6.92 -8.95 -51.36
CA ALA A 13 -8.32 -9.33 -51.52
C ALA A 13 -8.89 -10.28 -50.47
N VAL A 14 -10.19 -10.10 -50.22
CA VAL A 14 -11.10 -11.03 -49.56
C VAL A 14 -11.31 -12.27 -50.44
N ARG A 15 -11.05 -13.47 -49.88
CA ARG A 15 -11.58 -14.74 -50.38
C ARG A 15 -12.48 -15.35 -49.32
N CYS A 16 -13.77 -15.37 -49.60
CA CYS A 16 -14.77 -16.16 -48.88
C CYS A 16 -14.48 -17.66 -49.09
N PHE A 17 -14.44 -18.43 -48.02
CA PHE A 17 -14.73 -19.87 -48.05
C PHE A 17 -15.75 -20.16 -46.96
N ALA A 18 -16.99 -20.36 -47.40
CA ALA A 18 -18.02 -21.03 -46.62
C ALA A 18 -17.80 -22.55 -46.77
N ALA A 19 -17.81 -23.27 -45.66
CA ALA A 19 -17.99 -24.72 -45.66
C ALA A 19 -18.73 -25.12 -44.38
N ASP A 20 -20.01 -25.46 -44.56
CA ASP A 20 -20.80 -26.33 -43.70
C ASP A 20 -20.03 -27.62 -43.39
N VAL A 21 -20.01 -28.03 -42.11
CA VAL A 21 -20.15 -29.46 -41.75
C VAL A 21 -20.94 -29.55 -40.45
N SER A 22 -22.11 -30.16 -40.57
CA SER A 22 -23.00 -30.59 -39.52
C SER A 22 -22.73 -32.06 -39.14
N ALA A 23 -23.10 -32.37 -37.89
CA ALA A 23 -23.54 -33.68 -37.39
C ALA A 23 -22.51 -34.84 -37.26
N GLY A 24 -22.55 -35.50 -36.10
CA GLY A 24 -21.90 -36.79 -35.89
C GLY A 24 -21.77 -37.19 -34.43
N CYS A 25 -22.90 -37.29 -33.72
CA CYS A 25 -22.96 -37.84 -32.36
C CYS A 25 -23.15 -39.37 -32.49
N GLU A 26 -22.16 -40.17 -32.11
CA GLU A 26 -22.33 -41.63 -31.96
C GLU A 26 -21.81 -42.12 -30.61
N THR A 27 -22.74 -42.75 -29.90
CA THR A 27 -22.61 -43.53 -28.68
C THR A 27 -21.75 -44.76 -28.88
N CYS A 28 -20.84 -45.06 -27.93
CA CYS A 28 -20.28 -46.39 -27.73
C CYS A 28 -20.46 -46.81 -26.26
N THR A 29 -21.27 -47.84 -26.06
CA THR A 29 -21.38 -48.62 -24.83
C THR A 29 -20.53 -49.87 -24.97
N SER A 30 -19.73 -50.21 -23.96
CA SER A 30 -19.35 -51.59 -23.62
C SER A 30 -18.54 -51.63 -22.30
N PRO A 31 -18.81 -52.59 -21.40
CA PRO A 31 -18.19 -52.68 -20.08
C PRO A 31 -17.03 -53.68 -20.04
N GLN A 32 -16.06 -53.51 -19.13
CA GLN A 32 -15.45 -54.66 -18.44
C GLN A 32 -14.72 -54.31 -17.15
N ARG A 33 -14.76 -55.30 -16.25
CA ARG A 33 -14.38 -55.33 -14.84
C ARG A 33 -12.86 -55.39 -14.65
N GLY A 34 -12.37 -54.80 -13.57
CA GLY A 34 -11.04 -55.07 -13.01
C GLY A 34 -10.95 -54.54 -11.57
N SER A 35 -10.88 -55.47 -10.62
CA SER A 35 -10.87 -55.27 -9.17
C SER A 35 -9.45 -55.29 -8.59
N ALA A 36 -9.07 -54.29 -7.79
CA ALA A 36 -8.05 -54.36 -6.72
C ALA A 36 -8.20 -53.10 -5.82
N LEU A 37 -8.76 -53.20 -4.60
CA LEU A 37 -8.10 -53.44 -3.29
C LEU A 37 -7.20 -52.28 -2.77
N LEU A 38 -7.80 -51.51 -1.85
CA LEU A 38 -7.26 -50.91 -0.61
C LEU A 38 -6.11 -49.88 -0.69
N GLN A 39 -6.48 -48.60 -0.53
CA GLN A 39 -5.97 -47.71 0.53
C GLN A 39 -7.01 -46.62 0.84
N ARG A 40 -7.50 -46.59 2.09
CA ARG A 40 -8.45 -45.59 2.58
C ARG A 40 -7.70 -44.28 2.87
N GLY A 41 -7.78 -43.34 1.94
CA GLY A 41 -7.68 -41.90 2.22
C GLY A 41 -9.04 -41.28 1.93
N THR A 42 -9.64 -40.62 2.92
CA THR A 42 -10.94 -39.96 2.78
C THR A 42 -10.82 -38.71 1.89
N SER A 43 -10.82 -38.89 0.57
CA SER A 43 -11.13 -37.82 -0.37
C SER A 43 -12.64 -37.64 -0.42
N LYS A 44 -13.15 -36.53 0.13
CA LYS A 44 -14.53 -36.09 -0.14
C LYS A 44 -14.68 -35.93 -1.66
N ALA A 45 -15.43 -36.82 -2.28
CA ALA A 45 -15.86 -36.66 -3.65
C ALA A 45 -16.75 -35.40 -3.73
N TYR A 46 -16.19 -34.32 -4.27
CA TYR A 46 -16.95 -33.14 -4.65
C TYR A 46 -17.78 -33.49 -5.89
N MET A 47 -19.05 -33.83 -5.69
CA MET A 47 -20.02 -33.86 -6.79
C MET A 47 -20.23 -32.42 -7.28
N THR A 48 -19.79 -32.16 -8.51
CA THR A 48 -20.04 -30.93 -9.27
C THR A 48 -21.52 -30.87 -9.64
N THR A 49 -22.33 -30.31 -8.75
CA THR A 49 -23.61 -29.72 -9.14
C THR A 49 -23.32 -28.37 -9.81
N ASP A 50 -24.07 -28.09 -10.85
CA ASP A 50 -24.08 -26.86 -11.65
C ASP A 50 -24.21 -25.63 -10.72
N ARG A 51 -23.09 -25.04 -10.30
CA ARG A 51 -23.05 -23.85 -9.43
C ARG A 51 -23.18 -22.58 -10.28
N GLY A 52 -24.26 -22.48 -11.05
CA GLY A 52 -24.63 -21.26 -11.75
C GLY A 52 -25.29 -20.28 -10.77
N ALA A 53 -24.64 -19.15 -10.52
CA ALA A 53 -25.05 -18.06 -9.62
C ALA A 53 -25.37 -18.47 -8.16
N LYS A 54 -25.11 -17.58 -7.20
CA LYS A 54 -25.59 -17.79 -5.83
C LYS A 54 -27.11 -17.81 -5.89
N ALA A 55 -27.72 -18.94 -5.50
CA ALA A 55 -29.17 -19.01 -5.41
C ALA A 55 -29.64 -17.87 -4.49
N LYS A 56 -30.53 -17.02 -5.01
CA LYS A 56 -31.23 -15.96 -4.28
C LYS A 56 -31.59 -16.47 -2.88
N PRO A 57 -31.27 -15.76 -1.78
CA PRO A 57 -31.72 -16.13 -0.46
C PRO A 57 -33.23 -16.39 -0.51
N ALA A 58 -33.67 -17.56 -0.03
CA ALA A 58 -35.08 -17.93 -0.13
C ALA A 58 -35.96 -16.87 0.54
N GLY A 59 -36.84 -16.23 -0.24
CA GLY A 59 -37.85 -15.28 0.25
C GLY A 59 -37.53 -13.79 0.16
N LEU A 60 -36.39 -13.33 -0.37
CA LEU A 60 -36.10 -11.89 -0.54
C LEU A 60 -36.17 -11.44 -1.99
N GLU A 61 -37.06 -10.52 -2.36
CA GLU A 61 -37.14 -9.96 -3.72
C GLU A 61 -35.89 -9.16 -4.11
N ARG A 62 -35.59 -9.12 -5.42
CA ARG A 62 -34.53 -8.23 -5.93
C ARG A 62 -35.11 -6.83 -6.03
N SER A 63 -34.73 -5.97 -5.10
CA SER A 63 -35.21 -4.59 -5.05
C SER A 63 -34.14 -3.61 -5.48
N LEU A 64 -34.50 -2.70 -6.37
CA LEU A 64 -33.67 -1.58 -6.80
C LEU A 64 -34.23 -0.27 -6.24
N PHE A 65 -33.37 0.59 -5.70
CA PHE A 65 -33.74 1.93 -5.27
C PHE A 65 -33.13 2.93 -6.25
N MET A 66 -33.96 3.75 -6.87
CA MET A 66 -33.52 4.79 -7.79
C MET A 66 -33.77 6.17 -7.20
N LEU A 67 -32.78 7.05 -7.34
CA LEU A 67 -32.81 8.46 -6.94
C LEU A 67 -32.48 9.34 -8.16
N PRO A 68 -33.01 10.58 -8.26
CA PRO A 68 -32.69 11.48 -9.36
C PRO A 68 -31.24 11.99 -9.27
N ALA A 69 -30.72 12.49 -10.38
CA ALA A 69 -29.33 12.98 -10.50
C ALA A 69 -28.99 14.12 -9.53
N ASP A 70 -29.99 14.94 -9.21
CA ASP A 70 -29.89 16.09 -8.31
C ASP A 70 -30.23 15.75 -6.85
N ALA A 71 -30.42 14.46 -6.53
CA ALA A 71 -30.69 14.01 -5.16
C ALA A 71 -29.60 14.51 -4.21
N ASP A 72 -30.04 15.04 -3.06
CA ASP A 72 -29.13 15.41 -1.99
C ASP A 72 -28.40 14.15 -1.49
N ALA A 73 -27.07 14.21 -1.40
CA ALA A 73 -26.24 13.13 -0.86
C ALA A 73 -26.68 12.68 0.54
N MET A 74 -27.32 13.57 1.32
CA MET A 74 -27.93 13.27 2.62
C MET A 74 -29.06 12.23 2.55
N LEU A 75 -29.76 12.08 1.41
CA LEU A 75 -30.85 11.11 1.28
C LEU A 75 -30.34 9.66 1.27
N LEU A 76 -29.16 9.41 0.70
CA LEU A 76 -28.62 8.05 0.55
C LEU A 76 -28.44 7.31 1.89
N PRO A 77 -27.87 7.91 2.95
CA PRO A 77 -27.88 7.34 4.29
C PRO A 77 -29.23 6.76 4.73
N ALA A 78 -30.34 7.45 4.48
CA ALA A 78 -31.68 7.01 4.87
C ALA A 78 -32.21 5.87 3.97
N VAL A 79 -31.81 5.82 2.70
CA VAL A 79 -32.19 4.75 1.77
C VAL A 79 -31.53 3.42 2.13
N ILE A 80 -30.29 3.45 2.63
CA ILE A 80 -29.49 2.23 2.85
C ILE A 80 -30.17 1.21 3.79
N PRO A 81 -30.68 1.56 4.98
CA PRO A 81 -31.39 0.61 5.83
C PRO A 81 -32.65 0.04 5.18
N ALA A 82 -33.38 0.85 4.39
CA ALA A 82 -34.57 0.39 3.66
C ALA A 82 -34.20 -0.62 2.56
N ALA A 83 -33.10 -0.36 1.84
CA ALA A 83 -32.58 -1.26 0.83
C ALA A 83 -32.09 -2.59 1.42
N VAL A 84 -31.35 -2.54 2.54
CA VAL A 84 -30.95 -3.74 3.30
C VAL A 84 -32.18 -4.51 3.81
N LYS A 85 -33.20 -3.81 4.33
CA LYS A 85 -34.45 -4.41 4.79
C LYS A 85 -35.21 -5.13 3.67
N SER A 86 -35.21 -4.57 2.46
CA SER A 86 -35.97 -5.10 1.34
C SER A 86 -35.32 -6.31 0.66
N ALA A 87 -33.99 -6.30 0.47
CA ALA A 87 -33.30 -7.28 -0.38
C ALA A 87 -32.10 -7.97 0.33
N GLY A 88 -31.74 -7.57 1.55
CA GLY A 88 -30.56 -8.03 2.27
C GLY A 88 -29.25 -7.37 1.80
N GLU A 89 -29.11 -7.13 0.49
CA GLU A 89 -27.98 -6.43 -0.13
C GLU A 89 -28.49 -5.17 -0.86
N PRO A 90 -28.05 -3.95 -0.49
CA PRO A 90 -28.56 -2.73 -1.10
C PRO A 90 -28.12 -2.61 -2.57
N ALA A 91 -29.09 -2.41 -3.47
CA ALA A 91 -28.88 -1.94 -4.83
C ALA A 91 -29.50 -0.54 -4.95
N ILE A 92 -28.65 0.48 -5.07
CA ILE A 92 -29.04 1.90 -5.07
C ILE A 92 -28.38 2.58 -6.27
N LEU A 93 -29.18 3.21 -7.13
CA LEU A 93 -28.72 3.99 -8.26
C LEU A 93 -29.16 5.44 -8.11
N VAL A 94 -28.19 6.34 -8.16
CA VAL A 94 -28.43 7.75 -8.46
C VAL A 94 -28.32 7.86 -9.97
N MET A 95 -29.40 8.27 -10.62
CA MET A 95 -29.48 8.33 -12.09
C MET A 95 -28.66 9.49 -12.64
N GLN A 96 -28.18 9.37 -13.88
CA GLN A 96 -27.72 10.55 -14.62
C GLN A 96 -28.89 11.28 -15.30
N GLU A 97 -28.71 12.57 -15.58
CA GLU A 97 -29.69 13.36 -16.35
C GLU A 97 -29.80 12.90 -17.81
N VAL A 98 -28.75 12.26 -18.32
CA VAL A 98 -28.66 11.72 -19.67
C VAL A 98 -28.69 10.20 -19.64
N GLU A 99 -29.20 9.59 -20.70
CA GLU A 99 -29.19 8.14 -20.86
C GLU A 99 -27.75 7.60 -20.78
N ASP A 100 -27.54 6.66 -19.86
CA ASP A 100 -26.23 6.08 -19.58
C ASP A 100 -26.23 4.57 -19.82
N ALA A 101 -25.37 4.12 -20.74
CA ALA A 101 -25.30 2.72 -21.13
C ALA A 101 -24.85 1.79 -19.99
N ALA A 102 -24.07 2.28 -19.02
CA ALA A 102 -23.60 1.48 -17.88
C ALA A 102 -24.70 1.29 -16.84
N GLU A 103 -25.57 2.30 -16.64
CA GLU A 103 -26.78 2.17 -15.83
C GLU A 103 -27.75 1.14 -16.44
N ALA A 104 -28.01 1.24 -17.74
CA ALA A 104 -28.84 0.29 -18.47
C ALA A 104 -28.28 -1.14 -18.43
N ASP A 105 -26.96 -1.29 -18.63
CA ASP A 105 -26.27 -2.59 -18.56
C ASP A 105 -26.38 -3.23 -17.16
N PHE A 106 -26.24 -2.43 -16.09
CA PHE A 106 -26.43 -2.90 -14.72
C PHE A 106 -27.88 -3.35 -14.46
N VAL A 107 -28.89 -2.55 -14.84
CA VAL A 107 -30.31 -2.91 -14.64
C VAL A 107 -30.65 -4.19 -15.41
N ALA A 108 -30.16 -4.34 -16.64
CA ALA A 108 -30.38 -5.52 -17.47
C ALA A 108 -29.76 -6.80 -16.87
N GLN A 109 -28.64 -6.67 -16.16
CA GLN A 109 -27.99 -7.77 -15.44
C GLN A 109 -28.69 -8.07 -14.11
N TYR A 110 -28.93 -7.03 -13.30
CA TYR A 110 -29.50 -7.14 -11.96
C TYR A 110 -30.93 -7.69 -12.01
N ARG A 111 -31.73 -7.26 -13.01
CA ARG A 111 -33.13 -7.64 -13.26
C ARG A 111 -33.99 -7.50 -11.99
N PRO A 112 -34.20 -6.26 -11.52
CA PRO A 112 -35.01 -6.02 -10.34
C PRO A 112 -36.43 -6.57 -10.53
N GLU A 113 -36.99 -7.12 -9.45
CA GLU A 113 -38.39 -7.54 -9.37
C GLU A 113 -39.27 -6.34 -8.97
N THR A 114 -38.76 -5.51 -8.07
CA THR A 114 -39.39 -4.26 -7.64
C THR A 114 -38.37 -3.12 -7.70
N THR A 115 -38.79 -1.96 -8.20
CA THR A 115 -37.99 -0.75 -8.24
C THR A 115 -38.69 0.37 -7.49
N TYR A 116 -38.05 0.89 -6.45
CA TYR A 116 -38.53 2.02 -5.67
C TYR A 116 -37.97 3.33 -6.24
N LEU A 117 -38.86 4.23 -6.68
CA LEU A 117 -38.50 5.51 -7.27
C LEU A 117 -38.65 6.60 -6.21
N LEU A 118 -37.53 7.20 -5.77
CA LEU A 118 -37.53 8.27 -4.78
C LEU A 118 -37.42 9.62 -5.48
N GLY A 119 -38.53 10.36 -5.55
CA GLY A 119 -38.59 11.64 -6.25
C GLY A 119 -39.03 11.53 -7.71
N SER A 120 -38.80 12.58 -8.50
CA SER A 120 -39.21 12.63 -9.91
C SER A 120 -38.08 12.10 -10.80
N ILE A 121 -38.18 10.84 -11.21
CA ILE A 121 -37.18 10.17 -12.04
C ILE A 121 -37.80 9.86 -13.40
N SER A 122 -37.10 10.24 -14.48
CA SER A 122 -37.44 9.75 -15.82
C SER A 122 -36.83 8.37 -16.00
N SER A 123 -37.66 7.33 -16.03
CA SER A 123 -37.26 5.94 -16.25
C SER A 123 -37.52 5.46 -17.69
N GLU A 124 -37.83 6.36 -18.62
CA GLU A 124 -38.26 6.00 -19.99
C GLU A 124 -37.24 5.13 -20.74
N SER A 125 -35.94 5.38 -20.59
CA SER A 125 -34.88 4.58 -21.21
C SER A 125 -34.74 3.17 -20.61
N LEU A 126 -35.28 2.96 -19.41
CA LEU A 126 -35.25 1.68 -18.69
C LEU A 126 -36.61 0.97 -18.68
N ALA A 127 -37.58 1.49 -19.44
CA ALA A 127 -38.94 0.98 -19.49
C ALA A 127 -38.98 -0.52 -19.79
N GLY A 128 -39.72 -1.27 -18.97
CA GLY A 128 -39.84 -2.73 -19.07
C GLY A 128 -38.69 -3.53 -18.43
N SER A 129 -37.63 -2.89 -17.97
CA SER A 129 -36.50 -3.56 -17.28
C SER A 129 -36.50 -3.37 -15.75
N LEU A 130 -37.40 -2.53 -15.22
CA LEU A 130 -37.46 -2.15 -13.81
C LEU A 130 -38.37 -3.04 -12.92
N GLY A 131 -39.03 -4.05 -13.49
CA GLY A 131 -40.00 -4.84 -12.74
C GLY A 131 -41.21 -3.98 -12.29
N GLN A 132 -41.68 -4.20 -11.07
CA GLN A 132 -42.75 -3.39 -10.48
C GLN A 132 -42.21 -2.04 -9.98
N GLU A 133 -42.65 -0.94 -10.58
CA GLU A 133 -42.27 0.41 -10.15
C GLU A 133 -43.17 0.91 -8.99
N VAL A 134 -42.55 1.36 -7.91
CA VAL A 134 -43.21 1.90 -6.71
C VAL A 134 -42.67 3.31 -6.43
N ALA A 135 -43.51 4.33 -6.66
CA ALA A 135 -43.14 5.72 -6.40
C ALA A 135 -43.25 6.06 -4.90
N LEU A 136 -42.17 6.60 -4.33
CA LEU A 136 -42.09 7.11 -2.97
C LEU A 136 -41.82 8.62 -3.03
N THR A 137 -42.88 9.41 -2.89
CA THR A 137 -42.80 10.87 -2.97
C THR A 137 -42.68 11.51 -1.60
N ALA A 138 -41.77 12.47 -1.46
CA ALA A 138 -41.62 13.29 -0.26
C ALA A 138 -41.28 14.74 -0.64
N SER A 139 -41.57 15.68 0.24
CA SER A 139 -41.32 17.11 0.02
C SER A 139 -39.89 17.55 0.34
N SER A 140 -39.12 16.74 1.05
CA SER A 140 -37.74 17.02 1.46
C SER A 140 -36.98 15.72 1.75
N THR A 141 -35.66 15.80 1.87
CA THR A 141 -34.78 14.69 2.28
C THR A 141 -35.18 14.12 3.65
N CYS A 142 -35.53 14.99 4.61
CA CYS A 142 -35.91 14.57 5.96
C CYS A 142 -37.27 13.84 5.93
N ALA A 143 -38.25 14.39 5.22
CA ALA A 143 -39.55 13.76 5.02
C ALA A 143 -39.44 12.41 4.28
N ALA A 144 -38.50 12.28 3.33
CA ALA A 144 -38.26 11.03 2.62
C ALA A 144 -37.81 9.91 3.56
N SER A 145 -37.02 10.21 4.60
CA SER A 145 -36.62 9.21 5.60
C SER A 145 -37.82 8.64 6.37
N ALA A 146 -38.81 9.48 6.71
CA ALA A 146 -40.04 9.04 7.36
C ALA A 146 -40.94 8.21 6.42
N VAL A 147 -41.04 8.60 5.13
CA VAL A 147 -41.77 7.84 4.11
C VAL A 147 -41.17 6.44 3.94
N LEU A 148 -39.84 6.34 3.85
CA LEU A 148 -39.13 5.07 3.80
C LEU A 148 -39.42 4.21 5.03
N ALA A 149 -39.32 4.80 6.23
CA ALA A 149 -39.58 4.10 7.48
C ALA A 149 -41.00 3.51 7.54
N GLN A 150 -42.01 4.30 7.17
CA GLN A 150 -43.42 3.86 7.18
C GLN A 150 -43.75 2.86 6.06
N HIS A 151 -43.00 2.87 4.97
CA HIS A 151 -43.21 1.92 3.87
C HIS A 151 -42.64 0.53 4.19
N PHE A 152 -41.40 0.47 4.69
CA PHE A 152 -40.67 -0.79 4.85
C PHE A 152 -40.79 -1.41 6.25
N TRP A 153 -41.32 -0.67 7.23
CA TRP A 153 -41.57 -1.17 8.58
C TRP A 153 -43.03 -0.94 8.96
N GLN A 154 -43.70 -2.01 9.40
CA GLN A 154 -45.03 -1.91 10.02
C GLN A 154 -44.92 -1.60 11.52
N GLU A 155 -43.84 -2.06 12.14
CA GLU A 155 -43.44 -1.76 13.51
C GLU A 155 -41.92 -1.86 13.64
N SER A 156 -41.35 -1.13 14.60
CA SER A 156 -39.94 -1.20 14.96
C SER A 156 -39.80 -0.82 16.42
N SER A 157 -39.25 -1.72 17.26
CA SER A 157 -39.06 -1.44 18.69
C SER A 157 -38.01 -0.34 18.94
N GLU A 158 -37.10 -0.14 17.98
CA GLU A 158 -36.04 0.85 18.03
C GLU A 158 -36.00 1.63 16.70
N ILE A 159 -35.55 2.87 16.74
CA ILE A 159 -35.11 3.62 15.55
C ILE A 159 -33.74 4.23 15.80
N VAL A 160 -32.97 4.39 14.73
CA VAL A 160 -31.76 5.22 14.75
C VAL A 160 -32.11 6.57 14.14
N ALA A 161 -31.61 7.66 14.71
CA ALA A 161 -31.83 8.99 14.17
C ALA A 161 -30.55 9.84 14.12
N ALA A 162 -30.51 10.76 13.17
CA ALA A 162 -29.53 11.84 13.06
C ALA A 162 -30.27 13.11 12.62
N THR A 163 -29.74 14.30 12.88
CA THR A 163 -30.38 15.53 12.37
C THR A 163 -30.17 15.67 10.87
N CYS A 164 -31.13 16.32 10.20
CA CYS A 164 -31.12 16.46 8.74
C CYS A 164 -30.00 17.39 8.23
N ASP A 165 -29.36 18.15 9.11
CA ASP A 165 -28.21 19.01 8.79
C ASP A 165 -26.86 18.39 9.20
N ASP A 166 -26.84 17.34 10.04
CA ASP A 166 -25.60 16.66 10.46
C ASP A 166 -25.29 15.49 9.52
N TYR A 167 -24.69 15.83 8.39
CA TYR A 167 -24.32 14.85 7.37
C TYR A 167 -23.34 13.80 7.88
N ALA A 168 -22.37 14.19 8.72
CA ALA A 168 -21.40 13.26 9.29
C ALA A 168 -22.10 12.22 10.18
N ALA A 169 -23.06 12.63 11.01
CA ALA A 169 -23.86 11.73 11.82
C ALA A 169 -24.70 10.78 10.97
N ALA A 170 -25.34 11.27 9.90
CA ALA A 170 -26.11 10.41 8.99
C ALA A 170 -25.24 9.33 8.35
N LEU A 171 -24.01 9.66 7.91
CA LEU A 171 -23.06 8.68 7.37
C LEU A 171 -22.71 7.58 8.39
N MET A 172 -22.56 7.91 9.67
CA MET A 172 -22.29 6.92 10.73
C MET A 172 -23.53 6.11 11.13
N ALA A 173 -24.70 6.76 11.15
CA ALA A 173 -25.95 6.19 11.62
C ALA A 173 -26.51 5.12 10.66
N ALA A 174 -26.31 5.29 9.36
CA ALA A 174 -26.82 4.38 8.33
C ALA A 174 -26.35 2.91 8.50
N PRO A 175 -25.05 2.58 8.63
CA PRO A 175 -24.62 1.20 8.87
C PRO A 175 -25.11 0.63 10.21
N LEU A 176 -25.27 1.47 11.24
CA LEU A 176 -25.85 1.05 12.52
C LEU A 176 -27.32 0.65 12.36
N ALA A 177 -28.12 1.48 11.69
CA ALA A 177 -29.53 1.22 11.42
C ALA A 177 -29.70 -0.04 10.56
N ALA A 178 -28.90 -0.17 9.49
CA ALA A 178 -28.88 -1.35 8.63
C ALA A 178 -28.54 -2.63 9.40
N LYS A 179 -27.48 -2.61 10.23
CA LYS A 179 -27.07 -3.77 11.03
C LYS A 179 -28.13 -4.21 12.03
N ARG A 180 -28.88 -3.26 12.59
CA ARG A 180 -29.97 -3.54 13.56
C ARG A 180 -31.31 -3.84 12.88
N GLY A 181 -31.43 -3.67 11.57
CA GLY A 181 -32.66 -3.88 10.82
C GLY A 181 -33.78 -2.88 11.16
N VAL A 182 -33.42 -1.68 11.60
CA VAL A 182 -34.33 -0.60 12.03
C VAL A 182 -34.25 0.58 11.06
N PRO A 183 -35.27 1.46 10.97
CA PRO A 183 -35.19 2.62 10.10
C PRO A 183 -34.19 3.66 10.62
N LEU A 184 -33.59 4.40 9.69
CA LEU A 184 -32.87 5.64 9.98
C LEU A 184 -33.80 6.83 9.70
N ILE A 185 -34.02 7.66 10.72
CA ILE A 185 -34.82 8.88 10.61
C ILE A 185 -33.90 10.11 10.61
N LEU A 186 -34.07 10.97 9.61
CA LEU A 186 -33.41 12.26 9.53
C LEU A 186 -34.33 13.32 10.15
N LEU A 187 -33.91 13.89 11.27
CA LEU A 187 -34.72 14.78 12.10
C LEU A 187 -34.64 16.23 11.61
N ASP A 188 -35.79 16.80 11.27
CA ASP A 188 -36.00 18.23 11.07
C ASP A 188 -36.72 18.87 12.26
N ASP A 189 -37.73 18.17 12.79
CA ASP A 189 -38.51 18.63 13.93
C ASP A 189 -39.04 17.47 14.81
N GLN A 190 -39.56 17.84 15.98
CA GLN A 190 -40.11 16.91 16.96
C GLN A 190 -41.44 16.27 16.53
N ALA A 191 -42.21 16.92 15.65
CA ALA A 191 -43.49 16.43 15.19
C ALA A 191 -43.32 15.26 14.23
N THR A 192 -42.36 15.34 13.30
CA THR A 192 -41.95 14.24 12.42
C THR A 192 -41.50 13.03 13.25
N LEU A 193 -40.61 13.25 14.23
CA LEU A 193 -40.14 12.19 15.13
C LEU A 193 -41.31 11.52 15.87
N LYS A 194 -42.20 12.32 16.47
CA LYS A 194 -43.36 11.80 17.19
C LYS A 194 -44.26 10.98 16.27
N SER A 195 -44.52 11.47 15.05
CA SER A 195 -45.35 10.77 14.07
C SER A 195 -44.76 9.41 13.70
N VAL A 196 -43.44 9.31 13.52
CA VAL A 196 -42.78 8.03 13.24
C VAL A 196 -42.82 7.10 14.45
N ILE A 197 -42.57 7.61 15.66
CA ILE A 197 -42.64 6.84 16.90
C ILE A 197 -44.02 6.21 17.08
N ASP A 198 -45.08 7.02 16.93
CA ASP A 198 -46.46 6.56 17.07
C ASP A 198 -46.81 5.54 15.98
N ALA A 199 -46.43 5.80 14.73
CA ALA A 199 -46.75 4.93 13.59
C ALA A 199 -46.06 3.55 13.68
N LEU A 200 -44.79 3.52 14.10
CA LEU A 200 -43.98 2.31 14.15
C LEU A 200 -43.96 1.66 15.55
N LYS A 201 -44.66 2.23 16.54
CA LYS A 201 -44.69 1.78 17.94
C LYS A 201 -43.29 1.67 18.56
N VAL A 202 -42.47 2.69 18.31
CA VAL A 202 -41.08 2.75 18.76
C VAL A 202 -41.02 2.82 20.28
N GLN A 203 -40.09 2.08 20.87
CA GLN A 203 -39.87 2.01 22.32
C GLN A 203 -38.51 2.59 22.73
N GLN A 204 -37.56 2.66 21.80
CA GLN A 204 -36.22 3.15 22.03
C GLN A 204 -35.77 4.02 20.85
N LEU A 205 -35.13 5.15 21.16
CA LEU A 205 -34.41 5.97 20.20
C LEU A 205 -32.90 5.80 20.41
N VAL A 206 -32.15 5.65 19.32
CA VAL A 206 -30.70 5.78 19.31
C VAL A 206 -30.35 7.00 18.47
N TYR A 207 -29.89 8.05 19.13
CA TYR A 207 -29.51 9.29 18.46
C TYR A 207 -28.02 9.29 18.19
N VAL A 208 -27.64 9.57 16.94
CA VAL A 208 -26.25 9.70 16.51
C VAL A 208 -26.00 11.17 16.16
N GLY A 209 -24.99 11.78 16.77
CA GLY A 209 -24.65 13.18 16.52
C GLY A 209 -23.89 13.83 17.67
N ALA A 210 -23.04 14.81 17.35
CA ALA A 210 -22.23 15.50 18.35
C ALA A 210 -23.06 16.45 19.22
N ALA A 211 -24.03 17.14 18.62
CA ALA A 211 -24.96 18.01 19.33
C ALA A 211 -26.10 17.20 19.92
N ALA A 212 -26.42 17.41 21.20
CA ALA A 212 -27.54 16.75 21.85
C ALA A 212 -28.87 17.12 21.16
N TRP A 213 -29.74 16.12 20.98
CA TRP A 213 -31.13 16.31 20.56
C TRP A 213 -32.03 15.83 21.69
N GLU A 214 -32.84 16.72 22.26
CA GLU A 214 -33.74 16.35 23.35
C GLU A 214 -34.95 15.58 22.83
N ASN A 215 -35.28 14.46 23.45
CA ASN A 215 -36.48 13.68 23.17
C ASN A 215 -37.14 13.29 24.51
N THR A 216 -38.47 13.39 24.55
CA THR A 216 -39.27 12.98 25.72
C THR A 216 -40.30 11.90 25.40
N PHE A 217 -40.41 11.47 24.14
CA PHE A 217 -41.40 10.51 23.69
C PHE A 217 -41.05 9.06 24.07
N VAL A 218 -39.76 8.71 24.00
CA VAL A 218 -39.22 7.37 24.31
C VAL A 218 -37.82 7.50 24.94
N PRO A 219 -37.34 6.50 25.70
CA PRO A 219 -35.94 6.43 26.12
C PRO A 219 -34.97 6.64 24.95
N GLN A 220 -33.88 7.38 25.20
CA GLN A 220 -32.86 7.72 24.21
C GLN A 220 -31.48 7.22 24.64
N THR A 221 -30.72 6.68 23.70
CA THR A 221 -29.28 6.41 23.83
C THR A 221 -28.55 7.32 22.86
N ASP A 222 -27.59 8.10 23.35
CA ASP A 222 -26.77 8.99 22.52
C ASP A 222 -25.46 8.32 22.12
N LEU A 223 -25.12 8.40 20.84
CA LEU A 223 -23.83 8.01 20.28
C LEU A 223 -23.20 9.27 19.64
N ARG A 224 -22.22 9.84 20.33
CA ARG A 224 -21.71 11.19 20.05
C ARG A 224 -20.65 11.25 18.96
N ASP A 225 -19.99 10.13 18.69
CA ASP A 225 -18.93 10.05 17.70
C ASP A 225 -18.76 8.68 17.05
N ALA A 226 -17.80 8.61 16.13
CA ALA A 226 -17.46 7.41 15.37
C ALA A 226 -16.97 6.26 16.26
N VAL A 227 -16.34 6.53 17.42
CA VAL A 227 -15.85 5.48 18.32
C VAL A 227 -17.01 4.82 19.06
N GLU A 228 -17.96 5.62 19.54
CA GLU A 228 -19.18 5.13 20.17
C GLU A 228 -20.03 4.33 19.18
N VAL A 229 -20.20 4.81 17.94
CA VAL A 229 -20.89 4.07 16.87
C VAL A 229 -20.15 2.79 16.50
N TYR A 230 -18.83 2.83 16.32
CA TYR A 230 -18.00 1.65 16.05
C TYR A 230 -18.12 0.58 17.15
N THR A 231 -18.14 1.02 18.42
CA THR A 231 -18.34 0.14 19.57
C THR A 231 -19.76 -0.43 19.58
N ALA A 232 -20.79 0.38 19.30
CA ALA A 232 -22.18 -0.05 19.21
C ALA A 232 -22.44 -1.02 18.03
N LEU A 233 -21.60 -0.96 16.99
CA LEU A 233 -21.53 -1.94 15.90
C LEU A 233 -20.75 -3.20 16.28
N GLY A 234 -20.14 -3.29 17.47
CA GLY A 234 -19.36 -4.45 17.89
C GLY A 234 -17.98 -4.54 17.24
N LYS A 235 -17.35 -3.38 16.97
CA LYS A 235 -15.97 -3.26 16.45
C LYS A 235 -15.74 -4.05 15.16
N PRO A 236 -16.49 -3.74 14.09
CA PRO A 236 -16.42 -4.52 12.86
C PRO A 236 -15.05 -4.46 12.18
N GLU A 237 -14.72 -5.51 11.43
CA GLU A 237 -13.46 -5.63 10.70
C GLU A 237 -13.34 -4.71 9.46
N TYR A 238 -14.38 -3.95 9.12
CA TYR A 238 -14.41 -3.09 7.94
C TYR A 238 -14.66 -1.64 8.33
N LEU A 239 -13.78 -0.73 7.92
CA LEU A 239 -13.85 0.69 8.19
C LEU A 239 -13.82 1.50 6.89
N ALA A 240 -14.84 2.32 6.64
CA ALA A 240 -14.86 3.26 5.52
C ALA A 240 -14.52 4.67 6.01
N ILE A 241 -13.46 5.27 5.49
CA ILE A 241 -13.05 6.64 5.78
C ILE A 241 -13.64 7.56 4.73
N ALA A 242 -14.35 8.61 5.14
CA ALA A 242 -14.99 9.53 4.23
C ALA A 242 -14.96 10.96 4.77
N ASN A 243 -14.89 11.95 3.90
CA ASN A 243 -14.95 13.35 4.33
C ASN A 243 -16.33 13.95 4.01
N PRO A 244 -17.16 14.26 5.03
CA PRO A 244 -18.49 14.82 4.84
C PRO A 244 -18.51 16.16 4.07
N SER A 245 -17.39 16.89 4.06
CA SER A 245 -17.27 18.19 3.38
C SER A 245 -17.37 18.08 1.86
N ASP A 246 -17.18 16.87 1.30
CA ASP A 246 -17.31 16.65 -0.15
C ASP A 246 -18.76 16.83 -0.66
N ARG A 247 -19.76 16.89 0.22
CA ARG A 247 -21.16 17.21 -0.11
C ARG A 247 -21.27 18.55 -0.87
N GLN A 248 -20.33 19.47 -0.63
CA GLN A 248 -20.28 20.78 -1.28
C GLN A 248 -19.08 20.93 -2.24
N ALA A 249 -18.34 19.86 -2.51
CA ALA A 249 -17.20 19.93 -3.41
C ALA A 249 -17.64 20.19 -4.86
N PRO A 250 -16.86 20.95 -5.65
CA PRO A 250 -17.18 21.24 -7.06
C PRO A 250 -16.97 20.01 -7.97
N ILE A 251 -16.03 19.14 -7.62
CA ILE A 251 -15.73 17.89 -8.30
C ILE A 251 -15.88 16.75 -7.30
N PHE A 252 -16.29 15.56 -7.76
CA PHE A 252 -16.54 14.41 -6.89
C PHE A 252 -17.50 14.74 -5.73
N LYS A 253 -18.51 15.57 -6.02
CA LYS A 253 -19.49 16.02 -5.04
C LYS A 253 -20.23 14.84 -4.42
N GLY A 254 -20.26 14.78 -3.09
CA GLY A 254 -21.06 13.85 -2.30
C GLY A 254 -20.64 12.38 -2.39
N LEU A 255 -19.44 12.06 -2.86
CA LEU A 255 -18.98 10.66 -2.94
C LEU A 255 -18.95 9.96 -1.57
N SER A 256 -18.76 10.71 -0.48
CA SER A 256 -18.82 10.21 0.90
C SER A 256 -20.12 9.47 1.23
N ALA A 257 -21.22 9.73 0.51
CA ALA A 257 -22.48 9.01 0.67
C ALA A 257 -22.38 7.51 0.36
N MET A 258 -21.33 7.09 -0.35
CA MET A 258 -21.05 5.68 -0.63
C MET A 258 -20.42 4.94 0.55
N ALA A 259 -19.81 5.65 1.50
CA ALA A 259 -19.17 5.06 2.67
C ALA A 259 -20.15 4.25 3.54
N PRO A 260 -21.33 4.77 3.92
CA PRO A 260 -22.32 3.98 4.65
C PRO A 260 -22.86 2.80 3.84
N MET A 261 -22.95 2.93 2.51
CA MET A 261 -23.46 1.85 1.66
C MET A 261 -22.50 0.67 1.67
N ILE A 262 -21.21 0.93 1.40
CA ILE A 262 -20.19 -0.13 1.41
C ILE A 262 -19.93 -0.68 2.82
N ALA A 263 -19.98 0.18 3.85
CA ALA A 263 -19.90 -0.28 5.24
C ALA A 263 -21.07 -1.20 5.58
N SER A 264 -22.32 -0.85 5.22
CA SER A 264 -23.49 -1.69 5.47
C SER A 264 -23.39 -3.05 4.76
N LEU A 265 -22.93 -3.06 3.50
CA LEU A 265 -22.67 -4.29 2.74
C LEU A 265 -21.66 -5.23 3.42
N ARG A 266 -20.71 -4.67 4.16
CA ARG A 266 -19.64 -5.41 4.84
C ARG A 266 -19.86 -5.57 6.34
N GLY A 267 -20.99 -5.11 6.88
CA GLY A 267 -21.25 -5.07 8.32
C GLY A 267 -20.26 -4.16 9.08
N GLY A 268 -19.68 -3.18 8.39
CA GLY A 268 -18.63 -2.26 8.82
C GLY A 268 -19.13 -0.97 9.48
N ALA A 269 -18.18 -0.06 9.69
CA ALA A 269 -18.42 1.29 10.22
C ALA A 269 -17.91 2.38 9.28
N VAL A 270 -18.34 3.62 9.52
CA VAL A 270 -17.84 4.81 8.82
C VAL A 270 -17.06 5.68 9.81
N LEU A 271 -15.86 6.09 9.43
CA LEU A 271 -15.05 7.10 10.10
C LEU A 271 -15.13 8.41 9.29
N PRO A 272 -16.02 9.35 9.65
CA PRO A 272 -16.03 10.67 9.03
C PRO A 272 -14.78 11.45 9.43
N VAL A 273 -14.06 12.00 8.47
CA VAL A 273 -12.94 12.91 8.70
C VAL A 273 -13.45 14.15 9.44
N LYS A 274 -12.86 14.42 10.60
CA LYS A 274 -13.21 15.56 11.46
C LYS A 274 -12.23 16.71 11.27
N GLY A 275 -12.71 17.92 11.56
CA GLY A 275 -11.89 19.13 11.53
C GLY A 275 -11.77 19.75 10.14
N GLY A 276 -11.24 20.98 10.09
CA GLY A 276 -10.99 21.68 8.82
C GLY A 276 -9.71 21.23 8.11
N ASP A 277 -8.80 20.54 8.81
CA ASP A 277 -7.59 19.99 8.21
C ASP A 277 -7.88 18.60 7.64
N VAL A 278 -7.86 18.53 6.31
CA VAL A 278 -8.11 17.31 5.53
C VAL A 278 -6.82 16.78 4.93
N SER A 279 -5.65 17.20 5.42
CA SER A 279 -4.36 16.71 4.96
C SER A 279 -4.21 15.20 5.16
N ALA A 280 -3.38 14.57 4.34
CA ALA A 280 -3.20 13.13 4.40
C ALA A 280 -2.68 12.66 5.78
N GLY A 281 -1.74 13.41 6.36
CA GLY A 281 -1.22 13.18 7.71
C GLY A 281 -2.28 13.33 8.81
N ALA A 282 -3.14 14.34 8.75
CA ALA A 282 -4.22 14.52 9.72
C ALA A 282 -5.23 13.36 9.68
N ILE A 283 -5.54 12.86 8.48
CA ILE A 283 -6.41 11.68 8.31
C ILE A 283 -5.74 10.40 8.83
N LYS A 284 -4.44 10.18 8.53
CA LYS A 284 -3.67 9.02 9.06
C LYS A 284 -3.66 9.05 10.58
N GLN A 285 -3.49 10.24 11.18
CA GLN A 285 -3.53 10.40 12.64
C GLN A 285 -4.91 10.08 13.23
N GLN A 286 -6.00 10.52 12.59
CA GLN A 286 -7.37 10.18 13.02
C GLN A 286 -7.63 8.67 12.92
N LEU A 287 -7.13 8.02 11.86
CA LEU A 287 -7.21 6.56 11.71
C LEU A 287 -6.44 5.86 12.84
N LYS A 288 -5.19 6.26 13.12
CA LYS A 288 -4.40 5.72 14.24
C LYS A 288 -5.05 5.93 15.60
N ALA A 289 -5.70 7.08 15.80
CA ALA A 289 -6.47 7.33 17.02
C ALA A 289 -7.71 6.43 17.12
N HIS A 290 -8.29 6.02 15.99
CA HIS A 290 -9.47 5.13 15.97
C HIS A 290 -9.11 3.66 16.22
N ILE A 291 -8.02 3.16 15.62
CA ILE A 291 -7.66 1.73 15.67
C ILE A 291 -7.34 1.21 17.08
N VAL A 292 -6.99 2.09 18.04
CA VAL A 292 -6.81 1.71 19.45
C VAL A 292 -8.07 1.08 20.06
N HIS A 293 -9.24 1.30 19.44
CA HIS A 293 -10.51 0.71 19.85
C HIS A 293 -10.77 -0.66 19.20
N GLY A 294 -10.01 -1.04 18.18
CA GLY A 294 -10.06 -2.30 17.46
C GLY A 294 -9.53 -2.14 16.05
N MET A 295 -8.54 -2.96 15.67
CA MET A 295 -7.89 -2.91 14.37
C MET A 295 -8.83 -3.46 13.28
N PRO A 296 -9.22 -2.66 12.27
CA PRO A 296 -9.99 -3.17 11.16
C PRO A 296 -9.11 -4.06 10.29
N LYS A 297 -9.69 -5.11 9.72
CA LYS A 297 -9.04 -5.91 8.68
C LYS A 297 -8.99 -5.18 7.34
N TYR A 298 -10.01 -4.36 7.06
CA TYR A 298 -10.18 -3.64 5.80
C TYR A 298 -10.42 -2.14 6.02
N VAL A 299 -9.71 -1.31 5.27
CA VAL A 299 -9.88 0.15 5.24
C VAL A 299 -10.21 0.62 3.83
N ALA A 300 -11.39 1.20 3.65
CA ALA A 300 -11.80 1.80 2.38
C ALA A 300 -11.74 3.32 2.45
N LEU A 301 -11.00 3.96 1.55
CA LEU A 301 -11.01 5.41 1.38
C LEU A 301 -12.12 5.79 0.41
N VAL A 302 -13.10 6.58 0.84
CA VAL A 302 -14.26 6.91 0.03
C VAL A 302 -14.27 8.40 -0.30
N GLY A 303 -14.09 8.70 -1.58
CA GLY A 303 -14.06 10.06 -2.10
C GLY A 303 -12.86 10.36 -3.00
N GLY A 304 -12.92 11.54 -3.61
CA GLY A 304 -11.82 12.06 -4.44
C GLY A 304 -10.62 12.55 -3.61
N PRO A 305 -9.51 12.91 -4.27
CA PRO A 305 -8.24 13.30 -3.63
C PRO A 305 -8.30 14.66 -2.90
N HIS A 306 -9.34 15.45 -3.09
CA HIS A 306 -9.58 16.67 -2.31
C HIS A 306 -10.34 16.37 -1.00
N ALA A 307 -11.08 15.26 -0.96
CA ALA A 307 -11.86 14.83 0.19
C ALA A 307 -11.02 13.98 1.14
N VAL A 308 -10.30 13.00 0.57
CA VAL A 308 -9.33 12.13 1.26
C VAL A 308 -8.04 12.14 0.43
N PRO A 309 -7.10 13.06 0.68
CA PRO A 309 -5.91 13.20 -0.14
C PRO A 309 -4.95 12.01 -0.06
N PRO A 310 -4.32 11.60 -1.16
CA PRO A 310 -3.22 10.64 -1.09
C PRO A 310 -2.00 11.27 -0.40
N HIS A 311 -1.12 10.44 0.13
CA HIS A 311 0.21 10.88 0.57
C HIS A 311 1.09 11.12 -0.65
N CYS A 312 1.58 12.35 -0.81
CA CYS A 312 2.43 12.75 -1.92
C CYS A 312 3.84 13.12 -1.46
N GLU A 313 4.86 12.61 -2.14
CA GLU A 313 6.28 12.92 -1.89
C GLU A 313 7.08 12.92 -3.19
N ILE A 314 8.22 13.61 -3.23
CA ILE A 314 9.11 13.59 -4.40
C ILE A 314 9.95 12.32 -4.35
N GLY A 315 9.72 11.42 -5.31
CA GLY A 315 10.49 10.18 -5.38
C GLY A 315 11.94 10.43 -5.78
N ALA A 316 12.87 9.64 -5.21
CA ALA A 316 14.29 9.70 -5.52
C ALA A 316 14.61 9.44 -7.01
N PHE A 317 13.72 8.70 -7.69
CA PHE A 317 13.85 8.37 -9.10
C PHE A 317 13.00 9.32 -9.96
N PHE A 318 13.62 9.93 -10.97
CA PHE A 318 13.04 10.93 -11.89
C PHE A 318 12.60 12.28 -11.28
N GLY A 319 12.67 12.48 -9.96
CA GLY A 319 12.24 13.73 -9.31
C GLY A 319 10.76 14.05 -9.52
N GLU A 320 9.94 13.02 -9.77
CA GLU A 320 8.49 13.16 -9.94
C GLU A 320 7.80 13.08 -8.58
N GLU A 321 6.80 13.93 -8.34
CA GLU A 321 5.89 13.78 -7.20
C GLU A 321 5.06 12.50 -7.36
N LYS A 322 5.15 11.62 -6.37
CA LYS A 322 4.46 10.35 -6.28
C LYS A 322 3.40 10.42 -5.20
N CYS A 323 2.16 10.11 -5.57
CA CYS A 323 1.03 10.11 -4.66
C CYS A 323 0.50 8.68 -4.48
N ARG A 324 0.30 8.24 -3.25
CA ARG A 324 -0.18 6.89 -2.92
C ARG A 324 -1.08 6.88 -1.69
N ASP A 325 -1.91 5.86 -1.61
CA ASP A 325 -2.79 5.62 -0.46
C ASP A 325 -2.17 4.69 0.58
N ALA A 326 -1.16 3.89 0.20
CA ALA A 326 -0.55 2.87 1.07
C ALA A 326 -0.18 3.33 2.49
N PRO A 327 0.28 4.57 2.75
CA PRO A 327 0.54 5.00 4.11
C PRO A 327 -0.69 5.03 5.04
N TYR A 328 -1.92 4.98 4.53
CA TYR A 328 -3.11 4.77 5.37
C TYR A 328 -3.27 3.33 5.85
N ALA A 329 -2.59 2.37 5.22
CA ALA A 329 -2.60 0.96 5.59
C ALA A 329 -1.42 0.55 6.47
N ASP A 330 -0.44 1.44 6.64
CA ASP A 330 0.65 1.31 7.62
C ASP A 330 0.22 2.05 8.91
N LEU A 331 -0.05 1.27 9.94
CA LEU A 331 -0.62 1.69 11.21
C LEU A 331 0.38 1.63 12.36
N ASP A 332 1.46 0.87 12.22
CA ASP A 332 2.54 0.75 13.20
C ASP A 332 3.82 1.55 12.86
N GLU A 333 3.83 2.29 11.73
CA GLU A 333 4.96 3.07 11.19
C GLU A 333 6.15 2.22 10.73
N ASP A 334 5.91 1.02 10.24
CA ASP A 334 6.92 0.23 9.53
C ASP A 334 6.77 0.30 7.98
N ILE A 335 7.51 -0.52 7.25
CA ILE A 335 7.52 -0.50 5.77
C ILE A 335 6.44 -1.41 5.15
N PHE A 336 5.86 -2.30 5.95
CA PHE A 336 4.84 -3.25 5.58
C PHE A 336 3.46 -2.64 5.80
N LEU A 337 2.48 -3.14 5.06
CA LEU A 337 1.09 -2.75 5.25
C LEU A 337 0.41 -3.75 6.18
N ASP A 338 -0.29 -3.20 7.17
CA ASP A 338 -1.03 -3.92 8.20
C ASP A 338 -2.44 -4.31 7.76
N VAL A 339 -3.11 -3.41 7.05
CA VAL A 339 -4.55 -3.53 6.75
C VAL A 339 -4.82 -3.54 5.25
N ALA A 340 -5.75 -4.39 4.85
CA ALA A 340 -6.18 -4.47 3.45
C ALA A 340 -6.88 -3.16 3.07
N MET A 341 -6.38 -2.47 2.04
CA MET A 341 -6.92 -1.16 1.66
C MET A 341 -7.31 -1.00 0.20
N GLY A 342 -8.23 -0.08 -0.06
CA GLY A 342 -8.66 0.29 -1.40
C GLY A 342 -9.42 1.62 -1.40
N ARG A 343 -9.48 2.29 -2.56
CA ARG A 343 -10.20 3.56 -2.72
C ARG A 343 -11.48 3.39 -3.53
N ILE A 344 -12.62 3.77 -2.95
CA ILE A 344 -13.88 3.96 -3.67
C ILE A 344 -13.90 5.39 -4.23
N VAL A 345 -13.70 5.51 -5.54
CA VAL A 345 -13.74 6.76 -6.29
C VAL A 345 -14.50 6.53 -7.60
N ALA A 346 -15.19 7.55 -8.08
CA ALA A 346 -15.92 7.52 -9.34
C ALA A 346 -16.00 8.93 -9.94
N ARG A 347 -16.61 9.07 -11.12
CA ARG A 347 -16.75 10.37 -11.81
C ARG A 347 -17.66 11.33 -11.05
N ASN A 348 -18.78 10.83 -10.57
CA ASN A 348 -19.79 11.57 -9.83
C ASN A 348 -20.56 10.59 -8.92
N LEU A 349 -21.57 11.09 -8.20
CA LEU A 349 -22.38 10.27 -7.30
C LEU A 349 -23.14 9.15 -8.02
N ALA A 350 -23.61 9.39 -9.25
CA ALA A 350 -24.26 8.37 -10.07
C ALA A 350 -23.31 7.20 -10.38
N SER A 351 -22.14 7.48 -10.96
CA SER A 351 -21.09 6.48 -11.21
C SER A 351 -20.66 5.74 -9.94
N ALA A 352 -20.63 6.43 -8.78
CA ALA A 352 -20.23 5.83 -7.52
C ALA A 352 -21.30 4.86 -6.99
N SER A 353 -22.58 5.25 -7.06
CA SER A 353 -23.71 4.39 -6.70
C SER A 353 -23.79 3.16 -7.59
N LEU A 354 -23.49 3.31 -8.89
CA LEU A 354 -23.38 2.21 -9.85
C LEU A 354 -22.23 1.26 -9.50
N LEU A 355 -21.04 1.79 -9.20
CA LEU A 355 -19.87 1.01 -8.80
C LEU A 355 -20.16 0.19 -7.52
N VAL A 356 -20.67 0.84 -6.47
CA VAL A 356 -20.93 0.17 -5.18
C VAL A 356 -22.09 -0.83 -5.29
N SER A 357 -23.13 -0.52 -6.06
CA SER A 357 -24.21 -1.48 -6.35
C SER A 357 -23.69 -2.70 -7.09
N ARG A 358 -22.79 -2.53 -8.07
CA ARG A 358 -22.15 -3.63 -8.80
C ARG A 358 -21.26 -4.49 -7.89
N ILE A 359 -20.50 -3.86 -6.98
CA ILE A 359 -19.67 -4.56 -5.98
C ILE A 359 -20.57 -5.37 -5.02
N GLY A 360 -21.61 -4.73 -4.46
CA GLY A 360 -22.49 -5.34 -3.48
C GLY A 360 -23.33 -6.47 -4.04
N ASN A 361 -23.71 -6.38 -5.31
CA ASN A 361 -24.58 -7.35 -5.99
C ASN A 361 -23.82 -8.19 -7.03
N TYR A 362 -22.49 -8.31 -6.91
CA TYR A 362 -21.62 -8.94 -7.92
C TYR A 362 -22.09 -10.32 -8.38
N ASP A 363 -22.58 -11.15 -7.45
CA ASP A 363 -23.10 -12.48 -7.78
C ASP A 363 -24.35 -12.47 -8.66
N TYR A 364 -25.13 -11.39 -8.65
CA TYR A 364 -26.31 -11.22 -9.50
C TYR A 364 -25.98 -10.59 -10.84
N VAL A 365 -24.96 -9.73 -10.89
CA VAL A 365 -24.62 -8.97 -12.09
C VAL A 365 -23.51 -9.60 -12.92
N ARG A 366 -22.70 -10.51 -12.37
CA ARG A 366 -21.75 -11.26 -13.19
C ARG A 366 -22.50 -12.03 -14.28
N ASP A 367 -22.11 -11.84 -15.53
CA ASP A 367 -22.71 -12.59 -16.62
C ASP A 367 -21.99 -13.92 -16.84
N ALA A 368 -22.74 -14.96 -17.14
CA ALA A 368 -22.22 -16.31 -17.36
C ALA A 368 -21.21 -16.40 -18.53
N ALA A 369 -21.24 -15.44 -19.47
CA ALA A 369 -20.34 -15.41 -20.60
C ALA A 369 -18.93 -14.91 -20.21
N SER A 370 -18.82 -14.17 -19.12
CA SER A 370 -17.57 -13.69 -18.52
C SER A 370 -16.97 -14.65 -17.50
N GLU A 371 -17.77 -15.54 -16.93
CA GLU A 371 -17.34 -16.46 -15.87
C GLU A 371 -16.21 -17.37 -16.31
N GLY A 372 -15.13 -17.38 -15.54
CA GLY A 372 -13.94 -18.16 -15.86
C GLY A 372 -13.21 -17.69 -17.11
N ARG A 373 -13.33 -16.41 -17.48
CA ARG A 373 -12.52 -15.78 -18.53
C ARG A 373 -11.78 -14.58 -17.97
N PHE A 374 -10.55 -14.40 -18.44
CA PHE A 374 -9.79 -13.18 -18.23
C PHE A 374 -9.19 -12.69 -19.54
N GLY A 375 -9.22 -11.38 -19.75
CA GLY A 375 -8.61 -10.75 -20.92
C GLY A 375 -7.17 -10.36 -20.65
N MET A 376 -6.32 -10.42 -21.68
CA MET A 376 -5.00 -9.81 -21.69
C MET A 376 -4.88 -8.86 -22.90
N GLY A 377 -4.59 -7.59 -22.64
CA GLY A 377 -4.52 -6.54 -23.65
C GLY A 377 -3.25 -5.69 -23.59
N GLY A 378 -3.01 -4.92 -24.66
CA GLY A 378 -1.83 -4.08 -24.84
C GLY A 378 -0.74 -4.72 -25.72
N ASN A 379 0.18 -3.89 -26.21
CA ASN A 379 1.28 -4.33 -27.07
C ASN A 379 2.38 -5.07 -26.32
N LEU A 380 2.51 -4.84 -25.01
CA LEU A 380 3.56 -5.44 -24.18
C LEU A 380 3.01 -6.56 -23.28
N LYS A 381 1.81 -7.08 -23.57
CA LYS A 381 1.09 -8.07 -22.76
C LYS A 381 1.84 -9.37 -22.52
N SER A 382 2.74 -9.79 -23.42
CA SER A 382 3.56 -10.99 -23.25
C SER A 382 4.50 -10.90 -22.04
N SER A 383 4.84 -9.68 -21.59
CA SER A 383 5.55 -9.49 -20.33
C SER A 383 4.73 -9.94 -19.11
N ALA A 384 3.40 -9.97 -19.16
CA ALA A 384 2.55 -10.47 -18.08
C ALA A 384 2.22 -11.97 -18.18
N ASP A 385 2.80 -12.70 -19.12
CA ASP A 385 2.50 -14.13 -19.31
C ASP A 385 2.78 -14.98 -18.05
N SER A 386 3.77 -14.58 -17.22
CA SER A 386 4.10 -15.25 -15.96
C SER A 386 2.95 -15.24 -14.93
N ILE A 387 1.92 -14.39 -15.11
CA ILE A 387 0.71 -14.35 -14.27
C ILE A 387 -0.30 -15.44 -14.66
N ARG A 388 -0.35 -15.82 -15.95
CA ARG A 388 -1.37 -16.71 -16.50
C ARG A 388 -1.51 -18.03 -15.74
N PRO A 389 -0.42 -18.72 -15.34
CA PRO A 389 -0.53 -19.99 -14.65
C PRO A 389 -1.38 -19.92 -13.37
N ALA A 390 -1.29 -18.84 -12.61
CA ALA A 390 -2.08 -18.66 -11.38
C ALA A 390 -3.60 -18.70 -11.66
N LEU A 391 -4.04 -17.95 -12.68
CA LEU A 391 -5.45 -17.87 -13.07
C LEU A 391 -5.94 -19.14 -13.77
N THR A 392 -5.15 -19.69 -14.69
CA THR A 392 -5.53 -20.93 -15.38
C THR A 392 -5.60 -22.12 -14.44
N ASN A 393 -4.80 -22.11 -13.36
CA ASN A 393 -4.82 -23.15 -12.33
C ASN A 393 -6.14 -23.22 -11.55
N VAL A 394 -6.94 -22.15 -11.57
CA VAL A 394 -8.24 -22.08 -10.92
C VAL A 394 -9.40 -21.97 -11.91
N GLY A 395 -9.15 -22.43 -13.14
CA GLY A 395 -10.18 -22.64 -14.17
C GLY A 395 -10.46 -21.45 -15.08
N PHE A 396 -9.72 -20.35 -14.96
CA PHE A 396 -9.84 -19.26 -15.93
C PHE A 396 -9.26 -19.61 -17.30
N ARG A 397 -9.90 -19.11 -18.35
CA ARG A 397 -9.42 -19.15 -19.74
C ARG A 397 -8.96 -17.75 -20.14
N VAL A 398 -7.84 -17.69 -20.86
CA VAL A 398 -7.28 -16.42 -21.34
C VAL A 398 -7.89 -16.06 -22.68
N ASP A 399 -8.35 -14.82 -22.80
CA ASP A 399 -8.69 -14.18 -24.06
C ASP A 399 -7.60 -13.13 -24.36
N MET A 400 -6.86 -13.32 -25.44
CA MET A 400 -5.91 -12.32 -25.91
C MET A 400 -6.70 -11.31 -26.73
N VAL A 401 -6.65 -10.04 -26.36
CA VAL A 401 -7.50 -9.02 -26.97
C VAL A 401 -6.62 -7.92 -27.57
N ASP A 402 -6.85 -7.61 -28.84
CA ASP A 402 -6.18 -6.49 -29.51
C ASP A 402 -7.03 -5.20 -29.54
N GLU A 403 -6.39 -4.06 -29.84
CA GLU A 403 -7.07 -2.74 -29.87
C GLU A 403 -8.20 -2.68 -30.91
N HIS A 404 -8.01 -3.31 -32.07
CA HIS A 404 -8.98 -3.25 -33.17
C HIS A 404 -10.22 -4.07 -32.86
N GLU A 405 -10.04 -5.23 -32.22
CA GLU A 405 -11.12 -6.04 -31.67
C GLU A 405 -11.86 -5.27 -30.57
N LEU A 406 -11.15 -4.70 -29.59
CA LEU A 406 -11.77 -3.92 -28.50
C LEU A 406 -12.65 -2.79 -29.02
N ALA A 407 -12.17 -2.02 -29.99
CA ALA A 407 -12.91 -0.90 -30.56
C ALA A 407 -14.21 -1.31 -31.28
N GLN A 408 -14.37 -2.58 -31.62
CA GLN A 408 -15.56 -3.12 -32.29
C GLN A 408 -16.55 -3.77 -31.31
N LEU A 409 -16.15 -4.02 -30.06
CA LEU A 409 -17.02 -4.62 -29.06
C LEU A 409 -17.98 -3.59 -28.47
N GLN A 410 -19.22 -3.99 -28.26
CA GLN A 410 -20.13 -3.26 -27.36
C GLN A 410 -19.79 -3.53 -25.90
N LYS A 411 -19.37 -4.77 -25.61
CA LYS A 411 -19.05 -5.24 -24.26
C LYS A 411 -17.94 -6.29 -24.30
N LEU A 412 -16.96 -6.14 -23.41
CA LEU A 412 -15.93 -7.15 -23.16
C LEU A 412 -16.38 -8.08 -22.03
N GLN A 413 -16.54 -9.37 -22.36
CA GLN A 413 -17.06 -10.39 -21.45
C GLN A 413 -15.96 -11.16 -20.72
N VAL A 414 -15.33 -10.52 -19.73
CA VAL A 414 -14.29 -11.12 -18.89
C VAL A 414 -14.48 -10.72 -17.42
N SER A 415 -14.16 -11.62 -16.48
CA SER A 415 -14.21 -11.29 -15.02
C SER A 415 -12.90 -10.64 -14.53
N ALA A 416 -11.84 -10.74 -15.30
CA ALA A 416 -10.54 -10.13 -15.02
C ALA A 416 -9.92 -9.58 -16.30
N PHE A 417 -9.20 -8.47 -16.22
CA PHE A 417 -8.46 -7.91 -17.36
C PHE A 417 -7.06 -7.48 -16.94
N ILE A 418 -6.04 -7.99 -17.63
CA ILE A 418 -4.63 -7.66 -17.39
C ILE A 418 -4.12 -6.87 -18.60
N HIS A 419 -3.63 -5.66 -18.34
CA HIS A 419 -3.10 -4.76 -19.34
C HIS A 419 -1.61 -4.51 -19.11
N VAL A 420 -0.81 -4.62 -20.16
CA VAL A 420 0.56 -4.10 -20.18
C VAL A 420 0.87 -3.43 -21.50
N ASP A 421 1.13 -2.12 -21.43
CA ASP A 421 1.51 -1.27 -22.54
C ASP A 421 2.04 0.06 -22.01
N HIS A 422 2.61 0.87 -22.90
CA HIS A 422 2.76 2.30 -22.66
C HIS A 422 1.39 2.94 -22.49
N ALA A 423 1.25 3.79 -21.47
CA ALA A 423 -0.04 4.32 -21.09
C ALA A 423 0.06 5.69 -20.43
N GLY A 424 -1.09 6.30 -20.17
CA GLY A 424 -1.23 7.52 -19.39
C GLY A 424 -2.58 7.56 -18.67
N ALA A 425 -2.83 8.66 -17.94
CA ALA A 425 -4.08 8.82 -17.19
C ALA A 425 -5.33 8.84 -18.08
N GLY A 426 -5.21 9.28 -19.34
CA GLY A 426 -6.31 9.27 -20.31
C GLY A 426 -6.45 7.97 -21.12
N GLY A 427 -5.56 6.99 -20.99
CA GLY A 427 -5.66 5.78 -21.79
C GLY A 427 -4.63 4.70 -21.47
N MET A 428 -5.05 3.45 -21.64
CA MET A 428 -4.29 2.22 -21.45
C MET A 428 -3.72 1.76 -22.80
N GLY A 429 -2.86 2.58 -23.41
CA GLY A 429 -2.18 2.24 -24.66
C GLY A 429 -3.11 1.73 -25.77
N HIS A 430 -2.78 0.56 -26.31
CA HIS A 430 -3.55 -0.14 -27.34
C HIS A 430 -4.68 -0.98 -26.72
N SER A 431 -5.45 -0.39 -25.81
CA SER A 431 -6.64 -1.00 -25.19
C SER A 431 -7.73 0.06 -24.96
N PHE A 432 -7.95 0.50 -23.73
CA PHE A 432 -9.03 1.42 -23.38
C PHE A 432 -8.58 2.88 -23.38
N LYS A 433 -9.48 3.79 -23.75
CA LYS A 433 -9.29 5.25 -23.67
C LYS A 433 -10.38 5.83 -22.76
N TYR A 434 -10.18 7.02 -22.23
CA TYR A 434 -11.15 7.70 -21.37
C TYR A 434 -12.51 7.96 -22.04
N ASN A 435 -12.57 7.95 -23.37
CA ASN A 435 -13.79 8.10 -24.15
C ASN A 435 -14.30 6.76 -24.71
N THR A 436 -13.84 5.62 -24.16
CA THR A 436 -14.36 4.30 -24.54
C THR A 436 -15.86 4.22 -24.25
N THR A 437 -16.60 3.58 -25.15
CA THR A 437 -18.00 3.20 -24.94
C THR A 437 -18.15 1.69 -24.72
N VAL A 438 -17.03 0.96 -24.75
CA VAL A 438 -17.02 -0.49 -24.54
C VAL A 438 -17.33 -0.77 -23.06
N LEU A 439 -18.45 -1.44 -22.82
CA LEU A 439 -18.82 -1.91 -21.48
C LEU A 439 -17.90 -3.06 -21.07
N LEU A 440 -17.74 -3.27 -19.76
CA LEU A 440 -17.14 -4.48 -19.22
C LEU A 440 -18.21 -5.26 -18.46
N SER A 441 -18.17 -6.58 -18.55
CA SER A 441 -18.73 -7.39 -17.47
C SER A 441 -18.08 -6.99 -16.14
N PRO A 442 -18.78 -7.14 -15.00
CA PRO A 442 -18.19 -6.90 -13.68
C PRO A 442 -16.81 -7.55 -13.54
N SER A 443 -15.75 -6.73 -13.56
CA SER A 443 -14.38 -7.22 -13.72
C SER A 443 -13.36 -6.53 -12.80
N VAL A 444 -12.31 -7.25 -12.42
CA VAL A 444 -11.12 -6.67 -11.80
C VAL A 444 -10.10 -6.35 -12.89
N VAL A 445 -9.69 -5.09 -12.98
CA VAL A 445 -8.72 -4.62 -13.97
C VAL A 445 -7.37 -4.38 -13.31
N SER A 446 -6.30 -4.78 -13.98
CA SER A 446 -4.92 -4.55 -13.53
C SER A 446 -4.09 -4.02 -14.69
N SER A 447 -3.36 -2.92 -14.49
CA SER A 447 -2.59 -2.24 -15.52
C SER A 447 -1.15 -2.01 -15.08
N GLY A 448 -0.19 -2.58 -15.82
CA GLY A 448 1.23 -2.29 -15.69
C GLY A 448 1.68 -1.01 -16.39
N GLY A 449 0.77 -0.29 -17.05
CA GLY A 449 1.09 0.92 -17.80
C GLY A 449 1.24 2.17 -16.93
N CYS A 450 1.94 3.17 -17.46
CA CYS A 450 2.22 4.43 -16.76
C CYS A 450 0.95 5.25 -16.48
N SER A 451 0.87 5.80 -15.27
CA SER A 451 -0.13 6.79 -14.84
C SER A 451 -1.60 6.38 -15.08
N THR A 452 -1.93 5.10 -15.31
CA THR A 452 -3.31 4.68 -15.63
C THR A 452 -4.28 4.88 -14.46
N ALA A 453 -3.76 4.97 -13.23
CA ALA A 453 -4.52 5.35 -12.04
C ALA A 453 -4.41 6.85 -11.70
N GLY A 454 -3.67 7.64 -12.49
CA GLY A 454 -3.29 9.02 -12.19
C GLY A 454 -4.33 10.06 -12.61
N PHE A 455 -5.59 9.88 -12.21
CA PHE A 455 -6.69 10.77 -12.62
C PHE A 455 -6.53 12.21 -12.11
N ASP A 456 -5.71 12.42 -11.08
CA ASP A 456 -5.30 13.72 -10.54
C ASP A 456 -4.29 14.46 -11.42
N LYS A 457 -3.65 13.80 -12.40
CA LYS A 457 -2.72 14.43 -13.36
C LYS A 457 -3.42 15.18 -14.50
N LEU A 458 -4.71 14.94 -14.69
CA LEU A 458 -5.48 15.50 -15.79
C LEU A 458 -6.06 16.85 -15.39
N SER A 459 -6.13 17.79 -16.33
CA SER A 459 -6.83 19.07 -16.12
C SER A 459 -8.31 18.87 -15.78
N ASN A 460 -8.90 17.81 -16.33
CA ASN A 460 -10.22 17.33 -15.98
C ASN A 460 -10.09 15.86 -15.55
N PRO A 461 -10.25 15.55 -14.25
CA PRO A 461 -10.21 14.17 -13.77
C PRO A 461 -11.22 13.25 -14.44
N MET A 462 -12.31 13.78 -15.01
CA MET A 462 -13.34 13.00 -15.71
C MET A 462 -12.87 12.41 -17.03
N ASP A 463 -11.75 12.90 -17.57
CA ASP A 463 -11.08 12.36 -18.77
C ASP A 463 -10.10 11.23 -18.40
N SER A 464 -10.28 10.62 -17.22
CA SER A 464 -9.49 9.50 -16.74
C SER A 464 -9.99 8.16 -17.26
N VAL A 465 -9.09 7.32 -17.73
CA VAL A 465 -9.40 5.94 -18.14
C VAL A 465 -9.87 5.09 -16.96
N VAL A 466 -9.27 5.24 -15.77
CA VAL A 466 -9.68 4.42 -14.61
C VAL A 466 -11.10 4.76 -14.14
N LEU A 467 -11.45 6.05 -14.06
CA LEU A 467 -12.80 6.45 -13.66
C LEU A 467 -13.84 6.04 -14.71
N THR A 468 -13.44 6.05 -15.99
CA THR A 468 -14.27 5.56 -17.09
C THR A 468 -14.50 4.05 -16.95
N LEU A 469 -13.46 3.25 -16.74
CA LEU A 469 -13.62 1.80 -16.61
C LEU A 469 -14.44 1.39 -15.38
N LEU A 470 -14.25 2.07 -14.24
CA LEU A 470 -15.07 1.84 -13.03
C LEU A 470 -16.55 2.15 -13.29
N HIS A 471 -16.85 3.20 -14.08
CA HIS A 471 -18.21 3.49 -14.52
C HIS A 471 -18.75 2.37 -15.44
N TYR A 472 -17.99 2.00 -16.47
CA TYR A 472 -18.41 1.11 -17.55
C TYR A 472 -18.37 -0.40 -17.22
N GLY A 473 -18.02 -0.82 -16.01
CA GLY A 473 -18.15 -2.23 -15.62
C GLY A 473 -17.10 -2.74 -14.65
N ALA A 474 -15.92 -2.12 -14.59
CA ALA A 474 -14.90 -2.56 -13.63
C ALA A 474 -15.40 -2.36 -12.19
N VAL A 475 -15.18 -3.36 -11.34
CA VAL A 475 -15.46 -3.32 -9.89
C VAL A 475 -14.22 -2.96 -9.08
N ALA A 476 -13.04 -3.11 -9.70
CA ALA A 476 -11.77 -2.71 -9.13
C ALA A 476 -10.73 -2.41 -10.22
N PHE A 477 -9.73 -1.62 -9.86
CA PHE A 477 -8.61 -1.25 -10.72
C PHE A 477 -7.30 -1.17 -9.93
N LEU A 478 -6.28 -1.91 -10.35
CA LEU A 478 -4.91 -1.83 -9.83
C LEU A 478 -4.00 -1.18 -10.88
N GLY A 479 -3.29 -0.11 -10.53
CA GLY A 479 -2.30 0.49 -11.44
C GLY A 479 -1.51 1.65 -10.84
N GLY A 480 -0.60 2.21 -11.62
CA GLY A 480 0.26 3.31 -11.15
C GLY A 480 -0.39 4.70 -11.32
N PRO A 481 -0.41 5.55 -10.28
CA PRO A 481 -0.89 6.94 -10.38
C PRO A 481 0.10 7.87 -11.12
N ARG A 482 1.34 7.43 -11.29
CA ARG A 482 2.43 8.09 -12.02
C ARG A 482 3.15 7.07 -12.91
N ASN A 483 4.28 7.44 -13.50
CA ASN A 483 5.03 6.56 -14.41
C ASN A 483 5.41 5.25 -13.74
N ALA A 484 4.88 4.14 -14.24
CA ALA A 484 5.19 2.80 -13.75
C ALA A 484 6.51 2.31 -14.36
N ILE A 485 7.16 1.35 -13.71
CA ILE A 485 8.38 0.69 -14.19
C ILE A 485 8.19 -0.81 -14.09
N THR A 486 8.95 -1.61 -14.84
CA THR A 486 8.79 -3.07 -14.89
C THR A 486 8.77 -3.74 -13.52
N ALA A 487 9.52 -3.20 -12.54
CA ALA A 487 9.55 -3.75 -11.19
C ALA A 487 8.15 -3.80 -10.51
N SER A 488 7.16 -3.01 -10.96
CA SER A 488 5.77 -3.13 -10.49
C SER A 488 5.12 -4.46 -10.85
N GLY A 489 5.63 -5.17 -11.87
CA GLY A 489 5.16 -6.49 -12.28
C GLY A 489 5.15 -7.52 -11.14
N LEU A 490 6.01 -7.35 -10.14
CA LEU A 490 5.99 -8.13 -8.90
C LEU A 490 4.66 -7.95 -8.14
N VAL A 491 4.19 -6.71 -7.97
CA VAL A 491 2.91 -6.41 -7.30
C VAL A 491 1.77 -7.04 -8.07
N HIS A 492 1.74 -6.86 -9.40
CA HIS A 492 0.69 -7.41 -10.26
C HIS A 492 0.63 -8.95 -10.20
N ALA A 493 1.78 -9.62 -10.26
CA ALA A 493 1.82 -11.08 -10.20
C ALA A 493 1.44 -11.63 -8.82
N ALA A 494 1.91 -11.00 -7.74
CA ALA A 494 1.50 -11.35 -6.38
C ALA A 494 -0.01 -11.13 -6.17
N PHE A 495 -0.55 -10.01 -6.65
CA PHE A 495 -1.96 -9.68 -6.58
C PHE A 495 -2.83 -10.77 -7.24
N TRP A 496 -2.49 -11.18 -8.47
CA TRP A 496 -3.27 -12.21 -9.17
C TRP A 496 -3.08 -13.62 -8.61
N ASN A 497 -1.90 -13.95 -8.07
CA ASN A 497 -1.72 -15.20 -7.31
C ASN A 497 -2.67 -15.25 -6.11
N ASP A 498 -2.76 -14.18 -5.34
CA ASP A 498 -3.60 -14.14 -4.14
C ASP A 498 -5.10 -14.08 -4.47
N ILE A 499 -5.51 -13.38 -5.54
CA ILE A 499 -6.88 -13.47 -6.07
C ILE A 499 -7.21 -14.91 -6.47
N ALA A 500 -6.32 -15.61 -7.17
CA ALA A 500 -6.56 -17.00 -7.56
C ALA A 500 -6.76 -17.91 -6.33
N LEU A 501 -6.18 -17.57 -5.18
CA LEU A 501 -6.39 -18.26 -3.90
C LEU A 501 -7.67 -17.82 -3.15
N GLY A 502 -8.51 -16.97 -3.75
CA GLY A 502 -9.78 -16.53 -3.17
C GLY A 502 -9.64 -15.45 -2.08
N LYS A 503 -8.48 -14.78 -2.02
CA LYS A 503 -8.31 -13.59 -1.18
C LYS A 503 -9.07 -12.40 -1.76
N SER A 504 -9.37 -11.42 -0.91
CA SER A 504 -9.93 -10.16 -1.39
C SER A 504 -8.89 -9.36 -2.17
N ILE A 505 -9.34 -8.38 -2.95
CA ILE A 505 -8.43 -7.51 -3.70
C ILE A 505 -7.51 -6.69 -2.78
N GLY A 506 -7.99 -6.28 -1.60
CA GLY A 506 -7.19 -5.55 -0.62
C GLY A 506 -6.13 -6.44 0.05
N GLU A 507 -6.48 -7.68 0.41
CA GLU A 507 -5.53 -8.67 0.93
C GLU A 507 -4.44 -8.98 -0.13
N ALA A 508 -4.85 -9.15 -1.39
CA ALA A 508 -3.95 -9.38 -2.51
C ALA A 508 -3.04 -8.16 -2.80
N PHE A 509 -3.54 -6.94 -2.60
CA PHE A 509 -2.76 -5.71 -2.75
C PHE A 509 -1.70 -5.57 -1.66
N VAL A 510 -2.06 -5.77 -0.39
CA VAL A 510 -1.12 -5.82 0.73
C VAL A 510 -0.03 -6.86 0.49
N ALA A 511 -0.42 -8.03 -0.01
CA ALA A 511 0.55 -9.06 -0.37
C ALA A 511 1.51 -8.61 -1.47
N GLY A 512 1.01 -8.00 -2.55
CA GLY A 512 1.89 -7.48 -3.61
C GLY A 512 2.82 -6.39 -3.10
N TRP A 513 2.31 -5.50 -2.25
CA TRP A 513 3.08 -4.43 -1.65
C TRP A 513 4.17 -4.93 -0.71
N ASN A 514 3.84 -5.78 0.26
CA ASN A 514 4.79 -6.29 1.25
C ASN A 514 5.88 -7.13 0.57
N ASN A 515 5.58 -7.74 -0.59
CA ASN A 515 6.61 -8.38 -1.41
C ASN A 515 7.62 -7.38 -2.02
N VAL A 516 7.18 -6.19 -2.41
CA VAL A 516 8.08 -5.11 -2.85
C VAL A 516 8.85 -4.55 -1.67
N ALA A 517 8.22 -4.33 -0.52
CA ALA A 517 8.89 -3.88 0.71
C ALA A 517 9.99 -4.87 1.12
N LEU A 518 9.69 -6.16 1.13
CA LEU A 518 10.67 -7.21 1.38
C LEU A 518 11.81 -7.19 0.36
N ASN A 519 11.49 -6.97 -0.92
CA ASN A 519 12.52 -6.79 -1.94
C ASN A 519 13.37 -5.56 -1.66
N HIS A 520 12.76 -4.42 -1.32
CA HIS A 520 13.46 -3.18 -0.97
C HIS A 520 14.49 -3.42 0.14
N ILE A 521 14.10 -4.06 1.24
CA ILE A 521 15.01 -4.31 2.36
C ILE A 521 16.14 -5.28 1.97
N ASP A 522 15.83 -6.33 1.19
CA ASP A 522 16.79 -7.36 0.82
C ASP A 522 17.79 -6.95 -0.28
N GLN A 523 17.55 -5.84 -0.99
CA GLN A 523 18.43 -5.44 -2.08
C GLN A 523 19.77 -4.90 -1.57
N ALA A 524 20.87 -5.48 -2.06
CA ALA A 524 22.23 -5.12 -1.64
C ALA A 524 22.76 -3.81 -2.26
N THR A 525 22.04 -3.21 -3.23
CA THR A 525 22.49 -2.00 -3.94
C THR A 525 21.47 -0.88 -3.81
N ASP A 526 21.96 0.34 -3.60
CA ASP A 526 21.16 1.57 -3.53
C ASP A 526 20.23 1.73 -4.75
N ALA A 527 20.69 1.39 -5.95
CA ALA A 527 19.88 1.47 -7.16
C ALA A 527 18.65 0.54 -7.12
N ALA A 528 18.82 -0.69 -6.63
CA ALA A 528 17.73 -1.65 -6.55
C ALA A 528 16.77 -1.32 -5.38
N GLN A 529 17.28 -0.80 -4.27
CA GLN A 529 16.46 -0.25 -3.18
C GLN A 529 15.58 0.89 -3.68
N LYS A 530 16.15 1.91 -4.35
CA LYS A 530 15.42 3.03 -4.95
C LYS A 530 14.39 2.59 -6.00
N THR A 531 14.68 1.52 -6.73
CA THR A 531 13.74 0.94 -7.70
C THR A 531 12.52 0.35 -6.98
N ALA A 532 12.71 -0.41 -5.91
CA ALA A 532 11.61 -0.97 -5.13
C ALA A 532 10.81 0.13 -4.40
N GLU A 533 11.51 1.12 -3.82
CA GLU A 533 10.92 2.30 -3.21
C GLU A 533 10.02 3.03 -4.22
N TYR A 534 10.50 3.25 -5.45
CA TYR A 534 9.72 3.87 -6.51
C TYR A 534 8.43 3.12 -6.85
N VAL A 535 8.47 1.79 -6.87
CA VAL A 535 7.27 0.96 -7.10
C VAL A 535 6.29 1.12 -5.96
N MET A 536 6.76 1.07 -4.71
CA MET A 536 5.94 1.34 -3.54
C MET A 536 5.29 2.72 -3.70
N MET A 537 6.05 3.78 -3.96
CA MET A 537 5.46 5.11 -4.13
C MET A 537 4.41 5.23 -5.26
N ASN A 538 4.31 4.25 -6.17
CA ASN A 538 3.60 4.38 -7.42
C ASN A 538 2.66 3.20 -7.77
N ILE A 539 1.92 2.68 -6.79
CA ILE A 539 0.82 1.77 -7.07
C ILE A 539 -0.39 2.05 -6.18
N ALA A 540 -1.58 1.98 -6.77
CA ALA A 540 -2.84 2.27 -6.11
C ALA A 540 -3.89 1.21 -6.47
N LEU A 541 -4.73 0.87 -5.49
CA LEU A 541 -5.89 0.02 -5.66
C LEU A 541 -7.17 0.85 -5.52
N MET A 542 -7.98 0.86 -6.58
CA MET A 542 -9.33 1.42 -6.57
C MET A 542 -10.36 0.29 -6.54
N GLY A 543 -11.43 0.45 -5.77
CA GLY A 543 -12.41 -0.59 -5.48
C GLY A 543 -12.51 -0.90 -3.99
N ASP A 544 -13.44 -1.79 -3.66
CA ASP A 544 -13.68 -2.22 -2.28
C ASP A 544 -12.60 -3.24 -1.84
N PRO A 545 -11.77 -2.94 -0.82
CA PRO A 545 -10.72 -3.86 -0.37
C PRO A 545 -11.23 -5.24 0.07
N ALA A 546 -12.49 -5.36 0.50
CA ALA A 546 -13.09 -6.62 0.90
C ALA A 546 -13.73 -7.39 -0.27
N PHE A 547 -13.73 -6.83 -1.48
CA PHE A 547 -14.26 -7.50 -2.67
C PHE A 547 -13.46 -8.77 -3.00
N LYS A 548 -14.17 -9.87 -3.27
CA LYS A 548 -13.61 -11.15 -3.71
C LYS A 548 -14.12 -11.49 -5.10
N LEU A 549 -13.20 -11.74 -6.01
CA LEU A 549 -13.53 -12.18 -7.36
C LEU A 549 -14.10 -13.61 -7.32
N PHE A 550 -15.05 -13.92 -8.19
CA PHE A 550 -15.51 -15.30 -8.38
C PHE A 550 -14.37 -16.15 -8.95
N ILE A 551 -14.06 -17.27 -8.28
CA ILE A 551 -13.02 -18.21 -8.69
C ILE A 551 -13.67 -19.49 -9.25
N PRO A 552 -13.46 -19.84 -10.54
CA PRO A 552 -14.19 -20.92 -11.21
C PRO A 552 -14.01 -22.31 -10.59
N SER A 553 -12.80 -22.65 -10.15
CA SER A 553 -12.49 -23.93 -9.53
C SER A 553 -11.45 -23.81 -8.42
N ALA A 554 -11.36 -24.84 -7.57
CA ALA A 554 -10.19 -25.01 -6.72
C ALA A 554 -8.91 -25.15 -7.59
N PRO A 555 -7.71 -24.88 -7.02
CA PRO A 555 -6.43 -25.13 -7.68
C PRO A 555 -6.34 -26.56 -8.25
N GLN A 556 -6.01 -26.69 -9.53
CA GLN A 556 -5.89 -27.97 -10.25
C GLN A 556 -4.50 -28.60 -10.10
N GLN A 557 -3.49 -27.77 -9.83
CA GLN A 557 -2.10 -28.12 -9.61
C GLN A 557 -1.64 -27.58 -8.26
N ARG A 558 -0.67 -28.28 -7.65
CA ARG A 558 0.00 -27.78 -6.44
C ARG A 558 0.75 -26.48 -6.76
N LEU A 559 0.45 -25.44 -5.98
CA LEU A 559 1.14 -24.14 -6.04
C LEU A 559 2.47 -24.17 -5.28
N ALA A 560 3.30 -23.16 -5.50
CA ALA A 560 4.41 -22.87 -4.61
C ALA A 560 3.89 -22.27 -3.30
N GLU A 561 4.23 -22.86 -2.15
CA GLU A 561 3.68 -22.44 -0.86
C GLU A 561 4.61 -22.76 0.31
N VAL A 562 4.33 -22.13 1.46
CA VAL A 562 4.90 -22.49 2.76
C VAL A 562 3.96 -23.48 3.44
N VAL A 563 4.45 -24.66 3.76
CA VAL A 563 3.75 -25.69 4.52
C VAL A 563 4.31 -25.69 5.95
N GLN A 564 3.47 -25.36 6.93
CA GLN A 564 3.84 -25.48 8.33
C GLN A 564 3.78 -26.96 8.75
N LEU A 565 4.90 -27.47 9.26
CA LEU A 565 5.00 -28.79 9.88
C LEU A 565 4.93 -28.63 11.41
N SER A 566 4.87 -29.74 12.14
CA SER A 566 4.90 -29.73 13.61
C SER A 566 6.24 -29.23 14.16
N ASN A 567 6.22 -28.64 15.35
CA ASN A 567 7.42 -28.27 16.15
C ASN A 567 8.34 -27.23 15.48
N GLY A 568 7.78 -26.16 14.91
CA GLY A 568 8.58 -25.08 14.32
C GLY A 568 9.27 -25.44 12.99
N HIS A 569 9.07 -26.65 12.46
CA HIS A 569 9.57 -26.99 11.14
C HIS A 569 8.64 -26.41 10.06
N LEU A 570 9.21 -25.75 9.05
CA LEU A 570 8.48 -25.35 7.86
C LEU A 570 9.06 -26.03 6.64
N LYS A 571 8.27 -26.12 5.59
CA LYS A 571 8.71 -26.60 4.29
C LYS A 571 8.17 -25.68 3.21
N VAL A 572 9.07 -25.07 2.46
CA VAL A 572 8.70 -24.42 1.21
C VAL A 572 8.65 -25.49 0.14
N THR A 573 7.57 -25.50 -0.63
CA THR A 573 7.45 -26.35 -1.82
C THR A 573 7.42 -25.51 -3.08
N GLY A 574 8.14 -25.95 -4.11
CA GLY A 574 8.01 -25.41 -5.46
C GLY A 574 6.68 -25.84 -6.09
N PRO A 575 6.28 -25.20 -7.19
CA PRO A 575 5.04 -25.55 -7.89
C PRO A 575 5.14 -26.96 -8.49
N GLN A 576 4.00 -27.56 -8.83
CA GLN A 576 3.98 -28.85 -9.54
C GLN A 576 4.64 -28.76 -10.92
N GLN A 577 4.40 -27.66 -11.63
CA GLN A 577 4.88 -27.44 -12.98
C GLN A 577 5.21 -25.96 -13.21
N TRP A 578 6.26 -25.73 -13.99
CA TRP A 578 6.60 -24.43 -14.55
C TRP A 578 6.10 -24.33 -15.99
N THR A 579 5.54 -23.18 -16.34
CA THR A 579 5.12 -22.89 -17.71
C THR A 579 6.12 -21.93 -18.35
N LYS A 580 6.76 -22.36 -19.44
CA LYS A 580 7.67 -21.55 -20.26
C LYS A 580 6.87 -20.73 -21.25
N PHE A 581 7.10 -19.44 -21.28
CA PHE A 581 6.55 -18.50 -22.25
C PHE A 581 7.67 -17.92 -23.08
N LYS A 582 7.38 -17.59 -24.34
CA LYS A 582 8.29 -16.87 -25.22
C LYS A 582 7.74 -15.45 -25.38
N ALA A 583 8.57 -14.44 -25.16
CA ALA A 583 8.22 -13.05 -25.45
C ALA A 583 7.75 -12.94 -26.91
N ASP A 584 6.68 -12.18 -27.13
CA ASP A 584 6.26 -11.89 -28.50
C ASP A 584 7.22 -10.92 -29.18
N GLN A 585 7.11 -10.83 -30.52
CA GLN A 585 8.01 -10.00 -31.30
C GLN A 585 7.85 -8.52 -30.94
N THR A 586 6.64 -8.07 -30.60
CA THR A 586 6.36 -6.68 -30.22
C THR A 586 7.16 -6.27 -28.98
N LEU A 587 7.22 -7.12 -27.94
CA LEU A 587 8.02 -6.86 -26.75
C LEU A 587 9.53 -6.88 -27.06
N ALA A 588 9.98 -7.84 -27.88
CA ALA A 588 11.38 -7.90 -28.29
C ALA A 588 11.80 -6.65 -29.09
N ASP A 589 10.93 -6.17 -29.98
CA ASP A 589 11.15 -4.96 -30.80
C ASP A 589 11.21 -3.69 -29.94
N GLU A 590 10.33 -3.55 -28.95
CA GLU A 590 10.34 -2.44 -27.97
C GLU A 590 11.70 -2.32 -27.26
N TRP A 591 12.32 -3.47 -26.99
CA TRP A 591 13.61 -3.57 -26.31
C TRP A 591 14.80 -3.60 -27.26
N ASN A 592 14.56 -3.52 -28.57
CA ASN A 592 15.58 -3.66 -29.61
C ASN A 592 16.39 -4.98 -29.45
N TRP A 593 15.72 -6.04 -29.00
CA TRP A 593 16.29 -7.37 -28.82
C TRP A 593 16.06 -8.24 -30.06
N ARG A 594 17.14 -8.76 -30.64
CA ARG A 594 17.07 -9.58 -31.87
C ARG A 594 16.95 -11.08 -31.61
N GLY A 595 17.13 -11.51 -30.37
CA GLY A 595 17.06 -12.91 -29.98
C GLY A 595 15.66 -13.34 -29.55
N ASN A 596 15.57 -14.52 -28.97
CA ASN A 596 14.39 -14.92 -28.22
C ASN A 596 14.54 -14.46 -26.77
N LEU A 597 13.43 -14.20 -26.09
CA LEU A 597 13.38 -14.05 -24.64
C LEU A 597 12.31 -14.99 -24.10
N TYR A 598 12.56 -15.54 -22.93
CA TYR A 598 11.69 -16.50 -22.28
C TYR A 598 11.41 -16.10 -20.84
N TYR A 599 10.19 -16.42 -20.41
CA TYR A 599 9.72 -16.22 -19.04
C TYR A 599 9.16 -17.51 -18.49
N TYR A 600 9.13 -17.61 -17.17
CA TYR A 600 8.52 -18.72 -16.47
C TYR A 600 7.49 -18.21 -15.48
N GLY A 601 6.30 -18.81 -15.52
CA GLY A 601 5.25 -18.61 -14.53
C GLY A 601 4.82 -19.93 -13.91
N ALA A 602 4.33 -19.85 -12.67
CA ALA A 602 3.71 -20.98 -11.98
C ALA A 602 2.77 -20.48 -10.87
N PRO A 603 1.73 -21.24 -10.48
CA PRO A 603 0.85 -20.86 -9.37
C PRO A 603 1.64 -20.70 -8.08
N GLY A 604 1.43 -19.60 -7.36
CA GLY A 604 2.12 -19.26 -6.10
C GLY A 604 3.52 -18.66 -6.27
N ALA A 605 4.10 -18.70 -7.47
CA ALA A 605 5.38 -18.06 -7.76
C ALA A 605 5.16 -16.63 -8.27
N THR A 606 5.96 -15.68 -7.77
CA THR A 606 5.94 -14.28 -8.16
C THR A 606 7.30 -13.91 -8.77
N PRO A 607 7.37 -13.46 -10.04
CA PRO A 607 8.62 -13.02 -10.64
C PRO A 607 9.05 -11.67 -10.06
N GLN A 608 10.28 -11.61 -9.56
CA GLN A 608 10.97 -10.33 -9.42
C GLN A 608 11.45 -9.89 -10.80
N LYS A 609 11.03 -8.70 -11.23
CA LYS A 609 11.43 -8.13 -12.52
C LYS A 609 12.40 -6.98 -12.33
N MET A 610 13.39 -6.90 -13.21
CA MET A 610 14.35 -5.80 -13.23
C MET A 610 14.83 -5.52 -14.65
N TRP A 611 14.97 -4.24 -14.97
CA TRP A 611 15.56 -3.81 -16.24
C TRP A 611 17.06 -4.06 -16.22
N HIS A 612 17.58 -4.81 -17.19
CA HIS A 612 19.02 -5.09 -17.29
C HIS A 612 19.69 -4.15 -18.28
N GLY A 613 20.20 -3.02 -17.80
CA GLY A 613 20.69 -1.90 -18.64
C GLY A 613 21.69 -2.26 -19.74
N SER A 614 22.59 -3.23 -19.53
CA SER A 614 23.55 -3.65 -20.57
C SER A 614 23.00 -4.67 -21.56
N LYS A 615 21.90 -5.35 -21.22
CA LYS A 615 21.24 -6.35 -22.08
C LYS A 615 19.99 -5.79 -22.78
N LEU A 616 19.55 -4.59 -22.37
CA LEU A 616 18.42 -3.85 -22.91
C LEU A 616 17.09 -4.63 -22.87
N HIS A 617 16.90 -5.52 -21.90
CA HIS A 617 15.64 -6.22 -21.68
C HIS A 617 15.41 -6.47 -20.19
N ASP A 618 14.18 -6.85 -19.85
CA ASP A 618 13.83 -7.24 -18.48
C ASP A 618 14.27 -8.66 -18.16
N VAL A 619 14.86 -8.84 -16.98
CA VAL A 619 15.18 -10.14 -16.39
C VAL A 619 14.13 -10.47 -15.34
N GLU A 620 13.59 -11.70 -15.39
CA GLU A 620 12.63 -12.21 -14.42
C GLU A 620 13.26 -13.33 -13.59
N LEU A 621 13.14 -13.21 -12.27
CA LEU A 621 13.59 -14.21 -11.31
C LEU A 621 12.39 -14.75 -10.53
N PRO A 622 11.99 -16.02 -10.70
CA PRO A 622 10.83 -16.57 -10.01
C PRO A 622 11.10 -16.88 -8.54
N TYR A 623 10.38 -16.20 -7.65
CA TYR A 623 10.45 -16.39 -6.20
C TYR A 623 9.13 -16.88 -5.61
N LEU A 624 9.20 -17.60 -4.50
CA LEU A 624 8.14 -17.60 -3.50
C LEU A 624 8.47 -16.51 -2.49
N TYR A 625 7.50 -15.64 -2.21
CA TYR A 625 7.57 -14.71 -1.09
C TYR A 625 6.87 -15.38 0.08
N ALA A 626 7.66 -16.07 0.89
CA ALA A 626 7.20 -16.90 1.98
C ALA A 626 6.77 -16.04 3.16
N ARG A 627 5.65 -16.42 3.79
CA ARG A 627 5.11 -15.76 4.97
C ARG A 627 4.67 -16.76 6.02
N LEU A 628 4.84 -16.40 7.28
CA LEU A 628 4.26 -17.12 8.42
C LEU A 628 3.81 -16.11 9.47
N THR A 629 2.51 -16.09 9.77
CA THR A 629 1.99 -15.32 10.90
C THR A 629 1.99 -16.18 12.16
N THR A 630 2.56 -15.66 13.25
CA THR A 630 2.67 -16.34 14.54
C THR A 630 2.54 -15.34 15.68
N THR A 631 2.09 -15.79 16.84
CA THR A 631 2.15 -15.02 18.09
C THR A 631 3.41 -15.34 18.91
N GLU A 632 4.10 -16.44 18.59
CA GLU A 632 5.29 -16.89 19.31
C GLU A 632 6.56 -16.20 18.81
N ASP A 633 7.45 -15.77 19.70
CA ASP A 633 8.75 -15.20 19.35
C ASP A 633 9.66 -16.21 18.63
N VAL A 634 10.35 -15.72 17.59
CA VAL A 634 11.28 -16.52 16.79
C VAL A 634 12.70 -16.06 17.11
N VAL A 635 13.44 -16.90 17.83
CA VAL A 635 14.82 -16.61 18.25
C VAL A 635 15.87 -17.21 17.29
N GLY A 636 15.43 -18.03 16.34
CA GLY A 636 16.31 -18.61 15.33
C GLY A 636 15.57 -19.09 14.10
N PHE A 637 16.21 -18.96 12.94
CA PHE A 637 15.69 -19.40 11.65
C PHE A 637 16.82 -20.04 10.85
N LYS A 638 16.67 -21.34 10.55
CA LYS A 638 17.66 -22.11 9.77
C LYS A 638 16.99 -22.72 8.57
N ALA A 639 17.70 -22.76 7.44
CA ALA A 639 17.25 -23.45 6.23
C ALA A 639 18.17 -24.63 5.91
N SER A 640 17.62 -25.69 5.33
CA SER A 640 18.43 -26.76 4.74
C SER A 640 19.23 -26.24 3.54
N GLU A 641 20.44 -26.76 3.35
CA GLU A 641 21.28 -26.36 2.22
C GLU A 641 20.67 -26.78 0.88
N VAL A 642 20.80 -25.89 -0.11
CA VAL A 642 20.41 -26.14 -1.51
C VAL A 642 21.46 -25.53 -2.45
N PRO A 643 21.58 -26.00 -3.70
CA PRO A 643 22.54 -25.45 -4.67
C PRO A 643 22.26 -23.97 -4.97
N LEU A 644 23.30 -23.13 -4.96
CA LEU A 644 23.17 -21.73 -5.39
C LEU A 644 22.83 -21.65 -6.89
N PRO A 645 22.01 -20.67 -7.32
CA PRO A 645 21.42 -19.59 -6.52
C PRO A 645 20.03 -19.91 -5.92
N LEU A 646 19.61 -21.17 -5.90
CA LEU A 646 18.26 -21.57 -5.46
C LEU A 646 18.06 -21.41 -3.95
N GLY A 647 16.80 -21.41 -3.54
CA GLY A 647 16.38 -21.37 -2.15
C GLY A 647 16.52 -20.02 -1.49
N TRP A 648 16.50 -20.05 -0.16
CA TRP A 648 16.95 -18.96 0.71
C TRP A 648 18.41 -19.19 1.08
N THR A 649 19.25 -18.17 0.89
CA THR A 649 20.72 -18.30 1.05
C THR A 649 21.26 -17.77 2.37
N GLY A 650 20.47 -17.05 3.17
CA GLY A 650 20.88 -16.53 4.48
C GLY A 650 21.97 -15.44 4.45
N PRO A 651 22.28 -14.81 5.62
CA PRO A 651 23.16 -13.64 5.79
C PRO A 651 24.58 -13.88 5.29
N ASP A 652 25.01 -15.15 5.36
CA ASP A 652 26.40 -15.55 5.20
C ASP A 652 26.75 -16.03 3.80
N ARG A 653 25.78 -16.42 2.95
CA ARG A 653 26.05 -17.01 1.62
C ARG A 653 25.61 -16.17 0.42
N GLY A 654 25.00 -15.00 0.63
CA GLY A 654 24.39 -14.19 -0.45
C GLY A 654 25.04 -12.84 -0.76
N ARG A 655 25.97 -12.32 0.06
CA ARG A 655 26.51 -10.97 -0.19
C ARG A 655 27.36 -10.93 -1.47
N GLY A 656 26.88 -10.18 -2.47
CA GLY A 656 27.64 -9.83 -3.67
C GLY A 656 27.23 -10.54 -4.97
N TYR A 657 26.23 -11.43 -4.96
CA TYR A 657 25.71 -12.03 -6.19
C TYR A 657 24.44 -11.32 -6.67
N PRO A 658 24.40 -10.79 -7.92
CA PRO A 658 23.17 -10.30 -8.52
C PRO A 658 22.10 -11.41 -8.52
N GLY A 659 20.98 -11.16 -7.82
CA GLY A 659 19.87 -12.13 -7.72
C GLY A 659 20.03 -13.22 -6.64
N SER A 660 20.94 -13.08 -5.67
CA SER A 660 20.87 -13.90 -4.44
C SER A 660 19.53 -13.67 -3.75
N ALA A 661 18.88 -14.74 -3.28
CA ALA A 661 17.72 -14.58 -2.40
C ALA A 661 18.13 -13.77 -1.17
N GLY A 662 17.24 -12.89 -0.71
CA GLY A 662 17.45 -12.06 0.47
C GLY A 662 18.04 -12.83 1.62
N THR A 663 18.95 -12.19 2.34
CA THR A 663 19.76 -12.90 3.31
C THR A 663 19.14 -12.92 4.71
N SER A 664 18.03 -12.23 4.92
CA SER A 664 17.45 -12.06 6.25
C SER A 664 16.02 -12.61 6.31
N LEU A 665 15.63 -13.06 7.50
CA LEU A 665 14.25 -13.20 7.89
C LEU A 665 13.78 -11.82 8.38
N HIS A 666 12.69 -11.31 7.83
CA HIS A 666 12.11 -10.04 8.25
C HIS A 666 10.86 -10.31 9.07
N GLU A 667 10.58 -9.41 10.00
CA GLU A 667 9.45 -9.51 10.91
C GLU A 667 8.66 -8.21 10.86
N ASP A 668 7.36 -8.34 10.70
CA ASP A 668 6.35 -7.29 10.75
C ASP A 668 5.50 -7.54 11.99
N ARG A 669 5.36 -6.54 12.88
CA ARG A 669 4.74 -6.67 14.20
C ARG A 669 3.40 -5.94 14.25
N HIS A 670 2.34 -6.71 14.08
CA HIS A 670 0.96 -6.22 14.05
C HIS A 670 0.54 -5.63 15.41
N ALA A 671 -0.33 -4.62 15.36
CA ALA A 671 -0.87 -3.97 16.55
C ALA A 671 -1.68 -4.92 17.48
N ASP A 672 -2.13 -6.07 16.97
CA ASP A 672 -2.81 -7.11 17.76
C ASP A 672 -1.83 -8.04 18.53
N GLY A 673 -0.52 -7.81 18.40
CA GLY A 673 0.56 -8.58 19.03
C GLY A 673 0.97 -9.82 18.24
N SER A 674 0.31 -10.13 17.13
CA SER A 674 0.82 -11.11 16.17
C SER A 674 2.00 -10.54 15.39
N LYS A 675 2.77 -11.41 14.75
CA LYS A 675 3.85 -11.02 13.85
C LYS A 675 3.86 -11.86 12.59
N THR A 676 4.19 -11.24 11.47
CA THR A 676 4.33 -11.91 10.19
C THR A 676 5.81 -11.98 9.82
N LEU A 677 6.33 -13.19 9.80
CA LEU A 677 7.68 -13.48 9.32
C LEU A 677 7.68 -13.53 7.80
N MET A 678 8.65 -12.91 7.16
CA MET A 678 8.73 -12.77 5.71
C MET A 678 10.14 -13.02 5.19
N TRP A 679 10.26 -13.84 4.15
CA TRP A 679 11.51 -14.10 3.44
C TRP A 679 11.23 -14.54 2.01
N ARG A 680 12.27 -14.54 1.16
CA ARG A 680 12.14 -14.89 -0.27
C ARG A 680 12.91 -16.16 -0.58
N VAL A 681 12.34 -16.98 -1.45
CA VAL A 681 12.92 -18.27 -1.83
C VAL A 681 12.99 -18.36 -3.35
N ARG A 682 14.20 -18.43 -3.91
CA ARG A 682 14.36 -18.57 -5.37
C ARG A 682 14.00 -19.99 -5.78
N LEU A 683 12.94 -20.12 -6.58
CA LEU A 683 12.40 -21.44 -6.92
C LEU A 683 12.94 -21.99 -8.25
N LEU A 684 13.36 -21.09 -9.15
CA LEU A 684 13.82 -21.44 -10.47
C LEU A 684 15.02 -20.56 -10.84
N ASP A 685 15.99 -21.17 -11.50
CA ASP A 685 17.06 -20.49 -12.21
C ASP A 685 17.07 -20.95 -13.66
N TYR A 686 17.24 -20.00 -14.58
CA TYR A 686 17.19 -20.25 -16.00
C TYR A 686 17.88 -19.13 -16.78
N ASP A 687 18.31 -19.44 -17.99
CA ASP A 687 18.83 -18.46 -18.94
C ASP A 687 17.65 -17.83 -19.71
N CYS A 688 17.46 -16.52 -19.62
CA CYS A 688 16.31 -15.84 -20.24
C CYS A 688 16.34 -15.81 -21.78
N GLU A 689 17.50 -15.98 -22.41
CA GLU A 689 17.68 -15.85 -23.86
C GLU A 689 17.43 -17.20 -24.58
N THR A 690 17.77 -18.31 -23.92
CA THR A 690 17.54 -19.69 -24.38
C THR A 690 16.30 -20.32 -23.75
N GLY A 691 15.94 -19.85 -22.56
CA GLY A 691 14.93 -20.43 -21.68
C GLY A 691 15.32 -21.82 -21.16
N GLU A 692 16.60 -22.16 -21.15
CA GLU A 692 17.13 -23.39 -20.53
C GLU A 692 17.09 -23.25 -19.00
N VAL A 693 16.48 -24.23 -18.32
CA VAL A 693 16.45 -24.26 -16.85
C VAL A 693 17.79 -24.76 -16.33
N THR A 694 18.50 -23.91 -15.59
CA THR A 694 19.80 -24.23 -14.98
C THR A 694 19.65 -24.80 -13.57
N GLY A 695 18.53 -24.52 -12.91
CA GLY A 695 18.21 -25.07 -11.60
C GLY A 695 16.73 -24.95 -11.24
N GLN A 696 16.21 -25.92 -10.49
CA GLN A 696 14.83 -25.89 -9.99
C GLN A 696 14.78 -26.40 -8.55
N LEU A 697 14.11 -25.66 -7.68
CA LEU A 697 13.84 -26.04 -6.31
C LEU A 697 12.48 -26.73 -6.21
N THR A 698 12.47 -28.00 -5.81
CA THR A 698 11.22 -28.73 -5.52
C THR A 698 10.74 -28.51 -4.10
N GLU A 699 11.67 -28.41 -3.15
CA GLU A 699 11.41 -28.13 -1.74
C GLU A 699 12.65 -27.63 -1.02
N GLN A 700 12.45 -26.87 0.06
CA GLN A 700 13.47 -26.51 1.05
C GLN A 700 12.83 -26.55 2.44
N SER A 701 13.53 -27.16 3.40
CA SER A 701 13.07 -27.24 4.79
C SER A 701 13.66 -26.11 5.62
N TYR A 702 12.89 -25.65 6.61
CA TYR A 702 13.30 -24.64 7.57
C TYR A 702 13.02 -25.12 8.99
N GLU A 703 13.81 -24.64 9.94
CA GLU A 703 13.65 -24.84 11.37
C GLU A 703 13.53 -23.47 12.04
N LEU A 704 12.36 -23.21 12.63
CA LEU A 704 12.12 -22.07 13.51
C LEU A 704 12.39 -22.52 14.93
N VAL A 705 13.32 -21.82 15.57
CA VAL A 705 13.51 -21.95 17.01
C VAL A 705 12.54 -20.97 17.66
N LEU A 706 11.42 -21.51 18.13
CA LEU A 706 10.44 -20.78 18.93
C LEU A 706 10.93 -20.76 20.37
N GLY A 707 10.89 -19.61 21.00
CA GLY A 707 11.25 -19.44 22.40
C GLY A 707 10.63 -18.17 22.93
N ALA A 708 10.32 -18.10 24.22
CA ALA A 708 10.09 -16.80 24.85
C ALA A 708 11.34 -15.97 24.55
N SER A 709 11.20 -14.82 23.88
CA SER A 709 12.37 -13.95 23.77
C SER A 709 12.79 -13.61 25.20
N GLU A 710 13.96 -14.10 25.60
CA GLU A 710 14.70 -13.33 26.59
C GLU A 710 14.88 -11.98 25.93
N LEU A 711 14.23 -10.95 26.49
CA LEU A 711 14.30 -9.58 25.99
C LEU A 711 15.75 -9.33 25.59
N THR A 712 15.98 -8.97 24.33
CA THR A 712 17.34 -8.75 23.87
C THR A 712 17.95 -7.63 24.71
N PRO A 713 19.29 -7.53 24.83
CA PRO A 713 19.91 -6.39 25.50
C PRO A 713 19.35 -5.05 25.01
N HIS A 714 19.03 -4.96 23.72
CA HIS A 714 18.36 -3.81 23.11
C HIS A 714 16.94 -3.59 23.66
N ASP A 715 16.09 -4.62 23.74
CA ASP A 715 14.73 -4.50 24.28
C ASP A 715 14.75 -4.13 25.77
N LEU A 716 15.68 -4.70 26.53
CA LEU A 716 15.92 -4.32 27.92
C LEU A 716 16.38 -2.87 28.04
N CYS A 717 17.24 -2.41 27.12
CA CYS A 717 17.69 -1.02 27.05
C CYS A 717 16.54 -0.06 26.74
N GLN A 718 15.73 -0.34 25.72
CA GLN A 718 14.58 0.48 25.35
C GLN A 718 13.53 0.53 26.46
N LYS A 719 13.26 -0.61 27.11
CA LYS A 719 12.39 -0.66 28.29
C LYS A 719 12.97 0.20 29.43
N GLY A 720 14.27 0.11 29.69
CA GLY A 720 14.96 0.94 30.67
C GLY A 720 14.88 2.44 30.34
N CYS A 721 14.98 2.81 29.06
CA CYS A 721 14.80 4.20 28.60
C CYS A 721 13.43 4.74 28.99
N VAL A 722 12.37 3.99 28.68
CA VAL A 722 10.98 4.38 29.00
C VAL A 722 10.78 4.49 30.52
N GLU A 723 11.27 3.51 31.29
CA GLU A 723 11.20 3.52 32.75
C GLU A 723 11.96 4.70 33.38
N ALA A 724 13.03 5.17 32.74
CA ALA A 724 13.80 6.34 33.16
C ALA A 724 13.24 7.68 32.67
N GLY A 725 12.11 7.68 31.95
CA GLY A 725 11.45 8.89 31.46
C GLY A 725 12.03 9.45 30.15
N TYR A 726 12.80 8.64 29.41
CA TYR A 726 13.21 8.95 28.04
C TYR A 726 12.17 8.35 27.08
N CYS A 727 11.46 9.19 26.32
CA CYS A 727 10.22 8.78 25.66
C CYS A 727 10.25 8.85 24.13
N CYS A 728 11.38 9.20 23.55
CA CYS A 728 11.49 9.30 22.10
C CYS A 728 11.95 7.98 21.50
N GLY A 729 11.28 7.58 20.41
CA GLY A 729 11.73 6.51 19.52
C GLY A 729 13.04 6.89 18.82
N ARG A 730 13.18 6.66 17.51
CA ARG A 730 14.40 7.09 16.80
C ARG A 730 14.52 8.62 16.64
N ASP A 731 13.42 9.36 16.73
CA ASP A 731 13.38 10.80 16.48
C ASP A 731 13.27 11.60 17.78
N SER A 732 14.15 12.58 17.94
CA SER A 732 14.40 13.26 19.22
C SER A 732 14.07 14.77 19.22
N GLY A 733 13.52 15.29 18.11
CA GLY A 733 13.03 16.67 17.93
C GLY A 733 14.07 17.80 17.96
N CYS A 734 15.22 17.61 18.61
CA CYS A 734 16.07 18.71 19.07
C CYS A 734 17.54 18.57 18.68
N GLY A 735 17.83 17.77 17.64
CA GLY A 735 19.16 17.63 17.04
C GLY A 735 20.17 16.87 17.91
N ARG A 736 19.68 16.06 18.84
CA ARG A 736 20.45 15.21 19.77
C ARG A 736 20.01 13.75 19.59
N PRO A 737 20.84 12.72 19.77
CA PRO A 737 20.39 11.35 19.59
C PRO A 737 19.47 10.92 20.72
N SER A 738 18.46 10.10 20.39
CA SER A 738 17.51 9.62 21.37
C SER A 738 18.07 8.49 22.26
N CYS A 739 17.40 8.16 23.36
CA CYS A 739 17.71 6.95 24.14
C CYS A 739 17.54 5.70 23.28
N GLY A 740 16.54 5.66 22.40
CA GLY A 740 16.40 4.62 21.39
C GLY A 740 17.63 4.49 20.48
N GLN A 741 18.13 5.60 19.94
CA GLN A 741 19.39 5.60 19.15
C GLN A 741 20.60 5.19 19.99
N GLY A 742 20.65 5.55 21.28
CA GLY A 742 21.71 5.13 22.19
C GLY A 742 21.73 3.62 22.40
N CYS A 743 20.57 2.96 22.46
CA CYS A 743 20.49 1.50 22.55
C CYS A 743 21.09 0.84 21.29
N GLU A 744 20.89 1.44 20.12
CA GLU A 744 21.45 0.96 18.86
C GLU A 744 22.96 1.19 18.78
N ILE A 745 23.44 2.38 19.14
CA ILE A 745 24.88 2.70 19.17
C ILE A 745 25.60 1.76 20.14
N ALA A 746 24.97 1.44 21.27
CA ALA A 746 25.51 0.50 22.24
C ALA A 746 25.72 -0.91 21.68
N LEU A 747 24.85 -1.39 20.79
CA LEU A 747 24.99 -2.72 20.16
C LEU A 747 26.27 -2.85 19.32
N TYR A 748 26.81 -1.73 18.81
CA TYR A 748 28.02 -1.71 17.98
C TYR A 748 29.23 -1.11 18.70
N SER A 749 29.08 -0.79 19.99
CA SER A 749 30.14 -0.19 20.79
C SER A 749 30.83 -1.22 21.65
N ASP A 750 32.15 -1.33 21.51
CA ASP A 750 32.95 -2.26 22.31
C ASP A 750 33.07 -1.84 23.78
N THR A 751 32.87 -0.55 24.08
CA THR A 751 33.00 0.01 25.43
C THR A 751 31.94 1.05 25.72
N LEU A 752 31.67 1.28 27.01
CA LEU A 752 30.80 2.37 27.44
C LEU A 752 31.28 3.74 26.91
N TYR A 753 32.60 3.92 26.82
CA TYR A 753 33.21 5.17 26.38
C TYR A 753 33.02 5.41 24.88
N SER A 754 33.21 4.39 24.03
CA SER A 754 32.97 4.52 22.59
C SER A 754 31.50 4.82 22.29
N CYS A 755 30.58 4.17 23.02
CA CYS A 755 29.15 4.45 22.89
C CYS A 755 28.79 5.90 23.22
N ILE A 756 29.22 6.38 24.39
CA ILE A 756 28.95 7.76 24.83
C ILE A 756 29.59 8.78 23.87
N ASN A 757 30.79 8.52 23.37
CA ASN A 757 31.44 9.41 22.42
C ASN A 757 30.70 9.46 21.08
N GLU A 758 30.19 8.33 20.60
CA GLU A 758 29.40 8.28 19.37
C GLU A 758 28.06 8.98 19.54
N CYS A 759 27.38 8.81 20.69
CA CYS A 759 26.22 9.61 21.06
C CYS A 759 26.52 11.11 20.99
N LYS A 760 27.63 11.56 21.58
CA LYS A 760 28.02 12.98 21.57
C LYS A 760 28.44 13.50 20.20
N ALA A 761 28.99 12.64 19.36
CA ALA A 761 29.42 12.99 18.01
C ALA A 761 28.23 13.15 17.06
N LYS A 762 27.12 12.43 17.29
CA LYS A 762 25.89 12.56 16.51
C LYS A 762 25.11 13.81 16.93
N THR A 763 25.50 14.95 16.36
CA THR A 763 24.79 16.23 16.50
C THR A 763 24.27 16.69 15.13
N GLY A 764 23.17 17.44 15.11
CA GLY A 764 22.55 17.96 13.89
C GLY A 764 21.26 17.24 13.49
N CYS A 765 20.58 17.68 12.43
CA CYS A 765 19.24 17.16 12.12
C CYS A 765 19.22 15.81 11.40
N PHE A 766 20.31 15.42 10.73
CA PHE A 766 20.36 14.20 9.93
C PHE A 766 21.61 13.42 10.29
N THR A 767 21.44 12.20 10.78
CA THR A 767 22.56 11.28 10.95
C THR A 767 22.28 9.95 10.28
N TRP A 768 23.34 9.35 9.75
CA TRP A 768 23.28 8.05 9.10
C TRP A 768 23.89 7.02 10.05
N SER A 769 23.18 5.92 10.27
CA SER A 769 23.68 4.74 11.00
C SER A 769 23.96 3.63 9.99
N ILE A 770 25.15 3.01 10.11
CA ILE A 770 25.62 1.94 9.22
C ILE A 770 24.70 0.69 9.30
N ALA A 771 23.99 0.52 10.41
CA ALA A 771 23.14 -0.64 10.63
C ALA A 771 21.67 -0.44 10.24
N PHE A 772 21.16 0.80 10.26
CA PHE A 772 19.70 1.01 10.28
C PHE A 772 19.18 2.21 9.46
N GLY A 773 20.03 2.85 8.64
CA GLY A 773 19.60 3.90 7.71
C GLY A 773 19.66 5.32 8.29
N GLN A 774 18.93 6.24 7.68
CA GLN A 774 18.94 7.68 7.98
C GLN A 774 17.88 8.01 9.05
N THR A 775 18.27 8.71 10.11
CA THR A 775 17.35 9.22 11.15
C THR A 775 17.31 10.75 11.15
N ASN A 776 16.12 11.32 11.39
CA ASN A 776 15.90 12.77 11.43
C ASN A 776 15.69 13.23 12.88
N MET A 777 16.79 13.65 13.52
CA MET A 777 16.82 14.08 14.92
C MET A 777 16.16 15.44 15.17
N CYS A 778 15.62 16.11 14.13
CA CYS A 778 14.88 17.36 14.23
C CYS A 778 13.38 17.21 13.96
N THR A 779 12.88 15.99 13.83
CA THR A 779 11.44 15.72 13.73
C THR A 779 10.84 15.57 15.11
N VAL A 780 9.65 16.17 15.32
CA VAL A 780 8.89 16.18 16.58
C VAL A 780 8.87 14.78 17.20
N CYS A 781 9.38 14.66 18.43
CA CYS A 781 9.35 13.40 19.16
C CYS A 781 7.90 12.96 19.44
N THR A 782 7.48 11.84 18.85
CA THR A 782 6.24 11.16 19.21
C THR A 782 6.49 10.28 20.43
N ALA A 783 5.92 10.64 21.57
CA ALA A 783 6.06 9.86 22.80
C ALA A 783 5.46 8.46 22.63
N SER A 784 6.31 7.44 22.55
CA SER A 784 5.89 6.04 22.63
C SER A 784 6.02 5.57 24.08
N GLY A 785 4.90 5.35 24.78
CA GLY A 785 4.92 4.59 26.04
C GLY A 785 4.94 5.36 27.37
N GLY A 786 4.30 6.54 27.47
CA GLY A 786 3.85 7.07 28.77
C GLY A 786 4.83 7.92 29.59
N GLY A 787 6.01 8.25 29.07
CA GLY A 787 6.86 9.29 29.67
C GLY A 787 6.47 10.71 29.20
N SER A 788 6.88 11.75 29.94
CA SER A 788 6.61 13.15 29.57
C SER A 788 7.75 13.73 28.73
N CYS A 789 7.62 13.75 27.40
CA CYS A 789 8.43 14.64 26.57
C CYS A 789 7.96 16.08 26.82
N ALA A 790 8.70 16.84 27.64
CA ALA A 790 8.51 18.28 27.68
C ALA A 790 8.95 18.86 26.33
N GLU A 791 8.04 19.54 25.63
CA GLU A 791 8.36 20.37 24.45
C GLU A 791 8.93 19.62 23.22
N ASN A 792 8.55 18.36 23.02
CA ASN A 792 8.95 17.54 21.85
C ASN A 792 10.46 17.21 21.77
N CYS A 793 11.20 17.39 22.86
CA CYS A 793 12.61 17.01 22.95
C CYS A 793 12.80 15.75 23.81
N GLU A 794 13.78 14.93 23.42
CA GLU A 794 14.44 14.01 24.34
C GLU A 794 15.05 14.78 25.53
N PRO A 795 14.85 14.34 26.79
CA PRO A 795 15.62 14.85 27.91
C PRO A 795 17.13 14.68 27.70
N GLU A 796 17.93 15.66 28.16
CA GLU A 796 19.38 15.59 28.02
C GLU A 796 19.94 14.32 28.69
N GLY A 797 20.82 13.62 27.98
CA GLY A 797 21.45 12.39 28.47
C GLY A 797 20.75 11.08 28.08
N GLY A 798 19.68 11.10 27.28
CA GLY A 798 18.97 9.88 26.86
C GLY A 798 19.88 8.86 26.17
N CYS A 799 20.63 9.28 25.15
CA CYS A 799 21.57 8.40 24.46
C CYS A 799 22.65 7.84 25.41
N GLU A 800 23.21 8.67 26.30
CA GLU A 800 24.19 8.23 27.28
C GLU A 800 23.62 7.29 28.35
N TYR A 801 22.35 7.47 28.72
CA TYR A 801 21.65 6.54 29.61
C TYR A 801 21.54 5.16 28.98
N ALA A 802 21.15 5.09 27.71
CA ALA A 802 21.09 3.83 26.97
C ALA A 802 22.45 3.12 26.88
N CYS A 803 23.53 3.86 26.62
CA CYS A 803 24.88 3.29 26.65
C CYS A 803 25.22 2.65 28.01
N ARG A 804 24.75 3.25 29.12
CA ARG A 804 24.98 2.74 30.48
C ARG A 804 24.08 1.54 30.82
N SER A 805 22.83 1.54 30.37
CA SER A 805 21.88 0.46 30.65
C SER A 805 22.26 -0.86 29.97
N MET A 806 23.03 -0.78 28.87
CA MET A 806 23.54 -1.94 28.12
C MET A 806 24.71 -2.68 28.79
N ASN A 807 25.14 -2.26 30.00
CA ASN A 807 26.26 -2.88 30.74
C ASN A 807 27.54 -3.06 29.91
N LEU A 808 27.82 -2.12 29.00
CA LEU A 808 29.03 -2.16 28.20
C LEU A 808 30.27 -2.15 29.12
N PRO A 809 31.34 -2.89 28.75
CA PRO A 809 32.54 -2.93 29.55
C PRO A 809 33.02 -1.52 29.87
N ALA A 810 33.28 -1.27 31.16
CA ALA A 810 34.10 -0.14 31.54
C ALA A 810 35.43 -0.26 30.78
N PRO A 811 36.01 0.84 30.29
CA PRO A 811 37.28 0.77 29.60
C PRO A 811 38.28 0.00 30.48
N PRO A 812 39.11 -0.88 29.91
CA PRO A 812 40.13 -1.56 30.69
C PRO A 812 40.88 -0.51 31.49
N THR A 813 40.97 -0.70 32.81
CA THR A 813 41.73 0.16 33.73
C THR A 813 43.22 -0.03 33.51
N THR A 814 43.68 0.12 32.27
CA THR A 814 45.07 0.42 31.97
C THR A 814 45.26 1.90 32.28
N THR A 815 45.87 2.18 33.42
CA THR A 815 46.64 3.40 33.66
C THR A 815 47.77 3.45 32.62
N LEU A 816 47.43 3.81 31.40
CA LEU A 816 48.34 4.42 30.45
C LEU A 816 47.82 5.84 30.27
N SER A 817 48.45 6.73 31.02
CA SER A 817 48.59 8.12 30.60
C SER A 817 49.29 8.08 29.23
N THR A 818 48.51 7.91 28.17
CA THR A 818 48.94 8.34 26.84
C THR A 818 48.98 9.85 26.95
N THR A 819 50.14 10.37 27.31
CA THR A 819 50.50 11.75 27.04
C THR A 819 50.16 11.98 25.58
N LEU A 820 49.10 12.76 25.33
CA LEU A 820 48.74 13.21 24.00
C LEU A 820 50.02 13.67 23.31
N ALA A 821 50.20 13.30 22.05
CA ALA A 821 51.37 13.75 21.31
C ALA A 821 51.40 15.28 21.35
N PRO A 822 52.57 15.93 21.47
CA PRO A 822 52.67 17.40 21.54
C PRO A 822 51.89 18.12 20.43
N VAL A 823 51.76 17.48 19.25
CA VAL A 823 50.95 17.98 18.14
C VAL A 823 49.46 18.00 18.44
N ASP A 824 48.92 17.01 19.13
CA ASP A 824 47.49 16.95 19.48
C ASP A 824 47.14 17.93 20.60
N ILE A 825 48.08 18.14 21.54
CA ILE A 825 47.97 19.19 22.57
C ILE A 825 47.92 20.57 21.91
N CYS A 826 48.82 20.83 20.95
CA CYS A 826 48.84 22.08 20.19
C CYS A 826 47.52 22.31 19.42
N LYS A 827 46.99 21.27 18.76
CA LYS A 827 45.72 21.35 18.01
C LYS A 827 44.53 21.65 18.92
N ALA A 828 44.49 21.05 20.10
CA ALA A 828 43.44 21.34 21.10
C ALA A 828 43.54 22.79 21.62
N GLN A 829 44.75 23.31 21.83
CA GLN A 829 44.96 24.68 22.28
C GLN A 829 44.57 25.71 21.20
N CYS A 830 44.90 25.44 19.93
CA CYS A 830 44.43 26.25 18.79
C CYS A 830 42.90 26.45 18.79
N SER A 831 42.15 25.38 19.08
CA SER A 831 40.70 25.43 19.19
C SER A 831 40.22 26.31 20.35
N GLN A 832 40.85 26.17 21.52
CA GLN A 832 40.53 26.97 22.72
C GLN A 832 40.84 28.45 22.54
N ASP A 833 41.87 28.79 21.76
CA ASP A 833 42.30 30.16 21.51
C ASP A 833 41.53 30.83 20.34
N GLY A 834 40.53 30.15 19.78
CA GLY A 834 39.60 30.71 18.80
C GLY A 834 40.03 30.58 17.33
N PHE A 835 41.03 29.76 17.03
CA PHE A 835 41.46 29.47 15.66
C PHE A 835 40.66 28.31 15.04
N CYS A 836 40.62 28.23 13.70
CA CYS A 836 39.87 27.18 13.01
C CYS A 836 40.53 25.80 13.27
N CYS A 837 39.72 24.82 13.69
CA CYS A 837 40.22 23.51 14.12
C CYS A 837 40.38 22.50 12.99
N GLY A 838 40.19 22.96 11.74
CA GLY A 838 40.38 22.17 10.53
C GLY A 838 41.80 22.31 9.98
N ARG A 839 42.20 21.31 9.20
CA ARG A 839 43.48 21.30 8.50
C ARG A 839 43.44 22.13 7.22
N ASP A 840 42.25 22.22 6.62
CA ASP A 840 41.95 23.09 5.51
C ASP A 840 41.54 24.46 6.05
N SER A 841 42.08 25.49 5.43
CA SER A 841 41.87 26.88 5.81
C SER A 841 41.40 27.66 4.58
N GLY A 842 40.54 28.67 4.74
CA GLY A 842 40.22 29.58 3.63
C GLY A 842 41.25 30.69 3.47
N CYS A 843 41.17 31.42 2.35
CA CYS A 843 41.94 32.65 2.05
C CYS A 843 43.45 32.51 1.83
N ASP A 844 43.93 31.36 1.36
CA ASP A 844 45.35 31.15 1.02
C ASP A 844 46.30 31.33 2.21
N ARG A 845 45.84 30.90 3.39
CA ARG A 845 46.57 31.04 4.66
C ARG A 845 46.63 29.71 5.39
N PRO A 846 47.75 29.31 5.98
CA PRO A 846 47.83 28.06 6.75
C PRO A 846 47.02 28.12 8.04
N SER A 847 46.31 27.04 8.34
CA SER A 847 45.51 26.94 9.57
C SER A 847 46.40 26.80 10.82
N CYS A 848 45.82 27.04 12.00
CA CYS A 848 46.51 26.80 13.26
C CYS A 848 46.89 25.31 13.42
N GLN A 849 46.03 24.39 12.93
CA GLN A 849 46.32 22.96 12.89
C GLN A 849 47.54 22.64 12.02
N LEU A 850 47.63 23.26 10.84
CA LEU A 850 48.78 23.10 9.94
C LEU A 850 50.05 23.68 10.57
N GLY A 851 49.94 24.78 11.32
CA GLY A 851 51.03 25.35 12.10
C GLY A 851 51.57 24.39 13.17
N CYS A 852 50.71 23.63 13.86
CA CYS A 852 51.17 22.60 14.81
C CYS A 852 51.98 21.50 14.10
N GLU A 853 51.60 21.14 12.88
CA GLU A 853 52.31 20.12 12.11
C GLU A 853 53.65 20.64 11.58
N ILE A 854 53.69 21.87 11.08
CA ILE A 854 54.92 22.57 10.69
C ILE A 854 55.86 22.70 11.91
N ALA A 855 55.32 23.05 13.08
CA ALA A 855 56.08 23.16 14.31
C ALA A 855 56.71 21.82 14.72
N SER A 856 56.00 20.70 14.51
CA SER A 856 56.52 19.36 14.82
C SER A 856 57.74 18.97 13.97
N GLN A 857 57.92 19.62 12.82
CA GLN A 857 59.05 19.41 11.91
C GLN A 857 60.10 20.53 12.00
N SER A 858 59.84 21.56 12.81
CA SER A 858 60.69 22.74 12.91
C SER A 858 61.59 22.67 14.15
N SER A 859 62.90 22.91 13.98
CA SER A 859 63.85 22.86 15.09
C SER A 859 63.88 24.14 15.94
N THR A 860 63.28 25.23 15.49
CA THR A 860 63.18 26.50 16.22
C THR A 860 61.85 27.19 15.93
N LEU A 861 61.39 28.01 16.88
CA LEU A 861 60.20 28.85 16.72
C LEU A 861 60.30 29.72 15.45
N GLN A 862 61.46 30.33 15.20
CA GLN A 862 61.66 31.18 14.03
C GLN A 862 61.55 30.38 12.72
N ALA A 863 62.11 29.17 12.65
CA ALA A 863 61.99 28.32 11.46
C ALA A 863 60.54 27.91 11.19
N CYS A 864 59.75 27.65 12.25
CA CYS A 864 58.32 27.37 12.12
C CYS A 864 57.56 28.57 11.58
N VAL A 865 57.78 29.76 12.17
CA VAL A 865 57.14 31.01 11.75
C VAL A 865 57.50 31.38 10.31
N ASP A 866 58.77 31.22 9.92
CA ASP A 866 59.22 31.49 8.55
C ASP A 866 58.57 30.52 7.56
N THR A 867 58.38 29.25 7.95
CA THR A 867 57.68 28.24 7.13
C THR A 867 56.19 28.54 7.01
N CYS A 868 55.53 28.97 8.09
CA CYS A 868 54.14 29.45 8.04
C CYS A 868 53.99 30.64 7.07
N LYS A 869 54.91 31.62 7.12
CA LYS A 869 54.86 32.81 6.25
C LYS A 869 55.20 32.52 4.79
N ALA A 870 56.07 31.53 4.55
CA ALA A 870 56.43 31.10 3.20
C ALA A 870 55.36 30.21 2.56
N SER A 871 54.50 29.60 3.38
CA SER A 871 53.37 28.78 2.93
C SER A 871 52.34 29.66 2.22
N SER A 872 52.32 29.58 0.89
CA SER A 872 51.43 30.33 -0.01
C SER A 872 50.94 29.40 -1.12
N GLY A 873 49.78 29.70 -1.70
CA GLY A 873 49.08 28.84 -2.63
C GLY A 873 48.14 27.84 -1.95
N CYS A 874 47.15 27.33 -2.69
CA CYS A 874 46.07 26.53 -2.12
C CYS A 874 46.46 25.19 -1.50
N TRP A 875 47.70 24.72 -1.63
CA TRP A 875 48.09 23.38 -1.22
C TRP A 875 49.44 23.38 -0.52
N VAL A 876 49.47 22.92 0.72
CA VAL A 876 50.70 22.82 1.52
C VAL A 876 50.87 21.40 2.03
N SER A 877 52.07 20.86 1.86
CA SER A 877 52.44 19.53 2.33
C SER A 877 53.51 19.66 3.41
N VAL A 878 53.26 19.04 4.57
CA VAL A 878 54.24 18.90 5.65
C VAL A 878 54.69 17.45 5.68
N SER A 879 56.00 17.21 5.75
CA SER A 879 56.54 15.85 5.77
C SER A 879 55.91 15.03 6.91
N GLY A 880 55.39 13.85 6.59
CA GLY A 880 54.71 12.97 7.54
C GLY A 880 53.21 13.24 7.72
N PHE A 881 52.64 14.25 7.05
CA PHE A 881 51.21 14.54 7.09
C PHE A 881 50.62 14.65 5.66
N PRO A 882 49.31 14.39 5.46
CA PRO A 882 48.68 14.55 4.14
C PRO A 882 48.76 16.00 3.61
N THR A 883 48.48 16.28 2.35
CA THR A 883 48.42 17.68 1.86
C THR A 883 47.18 18.40 2.45
N ALA A 884 47.36 19.65 2.89
CA ALA A 884 46.30 20.53 3.36
C ALA A 884 45.84 21.50 2.25
N ASN A 885 44.54 21.83 2.21
CA ASN A 885 43.98 22.77 1.24
C ASN A 885 43.67 24.13 1.89
N MET A 886 44.48 25.14 1.58
CA MET A 886 44.36 26.51 2.10
C MET A 886 43.39 27.40 1.28
N CYS A 887 42.63 26.82 0.35
CA CYS A 887 41.62 27.53 -0.43
C CYS A 887 40.20 26.95 -0.26
N THR A 888 40.02 25.91 0.56
CA THR A 888 38.69 25.39 0.87
C THR A 888 38.12 26.11 2.09
N VAL A 889 36.82 26.40 2.05
CA VAL A 889 36.10 27.08 3.14
C VAL A 889 36.31 26.36 4.46
N CYS A 890 36.80 27.07 5.49
CA CYS A 890 36.85 26.52 6.84
C CYS A 890 35.44 26.11 7.29
N THR A 891 35.24 24.86 7.67
CA THR A 891 34.04 24.46 8.42
C THR A 891 34.22 24.86 9.89
N PRO A 892 33.40 25.76 10.45
CA PRO A 892 33.50 26.11 11.87
C PRO A 892 33.12 24.89 12.72
N SER A 893 34.04 24.47 13.60
CA SER A 893 33.78 23.49 14.65
C SER A 893 33.47 24.20 15.98
N ALA A 894 32.80 23.50 16.89
CA ALA A 894 32.33 24.01 18.18
C ALA A 894 33.46 24.73 18.97
N GLY A 895 33.43 26.07 18.97
CA GLY A 895 34.29 26.92 19.80
C GLY A 895 35.16 27.95 19.05
N GLY A 896 35.43 27.78 17.74
CA GLY A 896 36.26 28.70 16.96
C GLY A 896 35.44 29.65 16.07
N SER A 897 35.86 30.91 15.94
CA SER A 897 35.25 31.85 14.97
C SER A 897 36.08 31.89 13.68
N CYS A 898 35.65 31.17 12.64
CA CYS A 898 36.15 31.42 11.29
C CYS A 898 35.39 32.63 10.73
N SER A 899 35.97 33.83 10.79
CA SER A 899 35.37 35.00 10.15
C SER A 899 35.54 34.89 8.63
N GLU A 900 34.45 35.09 7.89
CA GLU A 900 34.45 35.12 6.42
C GLU A 900 35.03 33.85 5.75
N ASN A 901 34.83 32.67 6.36
CA ASN A 901 35.29 31.36 5.88
C ASN A 901 36.82 31.17 5.90
N CYS A 902 37.55 32.00 6.65
CA CYS A 902 39.02 32.00 6.64
C CYS A 902 39.62 31.89 8.04
N GLU A 903 40.83 31.35 8.10
CA GLU A 903 41.63 31.31 9.34
C GLU A 903 41.98 32.74 9.79
N THR A 904 41.89 33.00 11.09
CA THR A 904 42.29 34.29 11.66
C THR A 904 43.78 34.52 11.40
N ALA A 905 44.14 35.72 10.94
CA ALA A 905 45.53 36.05 10.61
C ALA A 905 46.46 35.77 11.81
N GLY A 906 47.52 34.99 11.57
CA GLY A 906 48.47 34.59 12.61
C GLY A 906 48.22 33.21 13.23
N GLY A 907 47.21 32.44 12.79
CA GLY A 907 46.90 31.12 13.37
C GLY A 907 48.04 30.12 13.29
N CYS A 908 48.72 30.03 12.14
CA CYS A 908 49.88 29.14 11.98
C CYS A 908 51.05 29.55 12.90
N GLU A 909 51.34 30.85 12.99
CA GLU A 909 52.39 31.38 13.87
C GLU A 909 52.06 31.20 15.35
N HIS A 910 50.78 31.31 15.72
CA HIS A 910 50.30 31.03 17.08
C HIS A 910 50.61 29.58 17.45
N ALA A 911 50.27 28.62 16.59
CA ALA A 911 50.58 27.21 16.79
C ALA A 911 52.09 26.93 16.94
N CYS A 912 52.94 27.62 16.16
CA CYS A 912 54.38 27.56 16.35
C CYS A 912 54.79 27.99 17.76
N SER A 913 54.21 29.07 18.28
CA SER A 913 54.48 29.55 19.64
C SER A 913 53.98 28.58 20.71
N VAL A 914 52.80 27.98 20.52
CA VAL A 914 52.24 27.00 21.46
C VAL A 914 53.12 25.75 21.56
N MET A 915 53.65 25.26 20.43
CA MET A 915 54.43 24.02 20.43
C MET A 915 55.91 24.24 20.82
N LEU A 916 56.51 25.39 20.47
CA LEU A 916 57.96 25.61 20.58
C LEU A 916 58.37 26.67 21.61
N ALA A 917 57.44 27.26 22.37
CA ALA A 917 57.76 28.17 23.48
C ALA A 917 58.10 27.45 24.81
N GLY A 918 58.10 26.12 24.81
CA GLY A 918 58.42 25.26 25.97
C GLY A 918 59.89 24.91 26.10
#